data_AF-A0A8W7PVX8-F1
#
_entry.id   AF-A0A8W7PVX8-F1
#
_cell.length_a   1.000
_cell.length_b   1.000
_cell.length_c   1.000
_cell.angle_alpha   90.00
_cell.angle_beta   90.00
_cell.angle_gamma   90.00
#
_symmetry.space_group_name_H-M   'P 1'
#
loop_
_entity.id
_entity.type
_entity.pdbx_description
1 polymer ?
#
loop_
_entity_poly.entity_id
_entity_poly.type
_entity_poly.pdbx_seq_one_letter_code
_entity_poly.pdbx_strand_id
1 'polypeptide(L)'
;MAILVIAEHDNQSLKAGTLNTVTAAAKLGEVHVLVAGHNAAAAADAAKSVAGVAKVLLADAAQYAHGLAESLSALVVEVAKGYSHVLAPASSFGKNLLPRVAALLDVAQISEITAIESADTFVRPVYAGNVLATVQSADAIKVITVRWVPLPWKSVAVAADPQLSSFVGQELTKSDRPELGAAKIIVSGGRALGSEEQFKSVIEPLADKLGAAVGASRAAVDAGYAPNDYQVGQTGKVVAPQLYFAVGISGAIQHLAGMKDSKVIVAINKDEEAPIFQVADYGIVGDLFTVVPELLAELSNKNEERFMIYNAPVKEIRFVLNELAELTSVCSLPGYEDCSVELVDAILEEAAKFAEGVLAPINKQGDKGATLKDGEVTAAPGFKEAWQQYVESGWVGLRAPADFGGQGMPALVAIAAEEMWCSSNLAFSLAPLLTLSAVEAIHHHASEELKAVYLPRMSSGEWTGTMNLTEPQAGSDLAQVRSRAVPQADGSYLVTGQKIFITWGEHDMADNIVHLVLARLPDAPAGVKGISLFIVPKFLVNADGSLGARNDVRCVSLEHKLGIHGSPTAVMSFGDNGGAVGYLVGEANKGLGYMFTMMNHARLGVGVEGMSVSERAYQKAVEYARDRVQSRAIGSPDPAGVAIIKHPDIRRMLMTMRSQIEAQRALAFYTAAALDRASRHP
;
A
#
# COMPACT_ATOMS: atom_id res chain seq x y z
N MET A 1 23.82 -5.52 -38.69
CA MET A 1 23.75 -6.90 -38.16
C MET A 1 22.39 -7.07 -37.48
N ALA A 2 21.83 -8.28 -37.48
CA ALA A 2 20.54 -8.52 -36.85
C ALA A 2 20.58 -8.26 -35.33
N ILE A 3 19.42 -7.95 -34.76
CA ILE A 3 19.18 -7.62 -33.37
C ILE A 3 18.33 -8.73 -32.76
N LEU A 4 18.80 -9.39 -31.71
CA LEU A 4 18.05 -10.44 -31.02
C LEU A 4 17.17 -9.81 -29.93
N VAL A 5 15.89 -10.17 -29.90
CA VAL A 5 14.95 -9.81 -28.82
C VAL A 5 14.48 -11.08 -28.14
N ILE A 6 14.62 -11.18 -26.83
CA ILE A 6 14.11 -12.28 -26.03
C ILE A 6 12.68 -11.96 -25.61
N ALA A 7 11.74 -12.80 -26.03
CA ALA A 7 10.34 -12.61 -25.72
C ALA A 7 10.01 -13.06 -24.30
N GLU A 8 9.33 -12.19 -23.57
CA GLU A 8 8.55 -12.56 -22.38
C GLU A 8 7.14 -12.97 -22.82
N HIS A 9 6.66 -14.11 -22.36
CA HIS A 9 5.36 -14.70 -22.72
C HIS A 9 4.82 -15.64 -21.64
N ASP A 10 3.56 -16.05 -21.78
CA ASP A 10 2.94 -17.11 -20.97
C ASP A 10 2.71 -18.41 -21.74
N ASN A 11 3.51 -18.62 -22.80
CA ASN A 11 3.42 -19.71 -23.79
C ASN A 11 2.21 -19.57 -24.74
N GLN A 12 1.19 -18.78 -24.38
CA GLN A 12 0.03 -18.51 -25.21
C GLN A 12 0.11 -17.14 -25.92
N SER A 13 0.65 -16.13 -25.25
CA SER A 13 0.69 -14.75 -25.73
C SER A 13 2.01 -14.06 -25.37
N LEU A 14 2.45 -13.11 -26.21
CA LEU A 14 3.52 -12.19 -25.82
C LEU A 14 3.02 -11.25 -24.73
N LYS A 15 3.85 -11.04 -23.71
CA LYS A 15 3.63 -9.94 -22.78
C LYS A 15 3.88 -8.61 -23.48
N ALA A 16 3.14 -7.59 -23.07
CA ALA A 16 3.23 -6.26 -23.65
C ALA A 16 4.67 -5.72 -23.63
N GLY A 17 5.47 -6.09 -22.62
CA GLY A 17 6.92 -5.83 -22.53
C GLY A 17 7.70 -6.16 -23.81
N THR A 18 7.41 -7.29 -24.46
CA THR A 18 8.12 -7.79 -25.64
C THR A 18 7.91 -6.92 -26.87
N LEU A 19 6.68 -6.43 -27.09
CA LEU A 19 6.30 -5.64 -28.27
C LEU A 19 7.09 -4.33 -28.37
N ASN A 20 7.30 -3.69 -27.23
CA ASN A 20 8.04 -2.43 -27.15
C ASN A 20 9.53 -2.65 -27.29
N THR A 21 10.03 -3.77 -26.75
CA THR A 21 11.42 -4.17 -26.95
C THR A 21 11.72 -4.39 -28.43
N VAL A 22 10.81 -5.00 -29.18
CA VAL A 22 10.91 -5.11 -30.64
C VAL A 22 10.91 -3.73 -31.32
N THR A 23 10.02 -2.83 -30.91
CA THR A 23 9.95 -1.47 -31.47
C THR A 23 11.25 -0.69 -31.24
N ALA A 24 11.85 -0.82 -30.05
CA ALA A 24 13.16 -0.25 -29.76
C ALA A 24 14.26 -0.93 -30.60
N ALA A 25 14.26 -2.26 -30.68
CA ALA A 25 15.21 -3.05 -31.46
C ALA A 25 15.22 -2.66 -32.95
N ALA A 26 14.06 -2.32 -33.52
CA ALA A 26 13.93 -1.93 -34.92
C ALA A 26 14.71 -0.64 -35.27
N LYS A 27 15.02 0.21 -34.27
CA LYS A 27 15.88 1.38 -34.46
C LYS A 27 17.35 1.02 -34.65
N LEU A 28 17.75 -0.19 -34.26
CA LEU A 28 19.13 -0.69 -34.33
C LEU A 28 19.38 -1.53 -35.59
N GLY A 29 18.34 -2.13 -36.17
CA GLY A 29 18.43 -2.93 -37.38
C GLY A 29 17.34 -3.98 -37.49
N GLU A 30 17.61 -4.99 -38.32
CA GLU A 30 16.71 -6.12 -38.55
C GLU A 30 16.47 -6.92 -37.25
N VAL A 31 15.21 -7.06 -36.82
CA VAL A 31 14.87 -7.66 -35.51
C VAL A 31 14.52 -9.13 -35.64
N HIS A 32 15.22 -9.97 -34.88
CA HIS A 32 14.87 -11.37 -34.67
C HIS A 32 14.34 -11.56 -33.26
N VAL A 33 13.22 -12.26 -33.08
CA VAL A 33 12.66 -12.54 -31.75
C VAL A 33 12.84 -14.00 -31.39
N LEU A 34 13.44 -14.29 -30.23
CA LEU A 34 13.52 -15.62 -29.64
C LEU A 34 12.37 -15.82 -28.64
N VAL A 35 11.55 -16.82 -28.90
CA VAL A 35 10.52 -17.35 -28.00
C VAL A 35 11.01 -18.69 -27.47
N ALA A 36 11.15 -18.81 -26.16
CA ALA A 36 11.66 -20.01 -25.52
C ALA A 36 10.72 -20.43 -24.40
N GLY A 37 10.01 -21.54 -24.58
CA GLY A 37 8.93 -21.97 -23.70
C GLY A 37 8.57 -23.44 -23.87
N HIS A 38 7.44 -23.84 -23.29
CA HIS A 38 6.88 -25.19 -23.48
C HIS A 38 5.43 -25.09 -23.93
N ASN A 39 5.10 -25.71 -25.06
CA ASN A 39 3.86 -25.48 -25.78
C ASN A 39 3.69 -23.99 -26.13
N ALA A 40 4.80 -23.35 -26.54
CA ALA A 40 4.92 -21.92 -26.77
C ALA A 40 4.69 -21.51 -28.23
N ALA A 41 4.17 -22.43 -29.07
CA ALA A 41 3.84 -22.14 -30.46
C ALA A 41 2.92 -20.91 -30.58
N ALA A 42 1.89 -20.80 -29.73
CA ALA A 42 1.00 -19.64 -29.71
C ALA A 42 1.73 -18.34 -29.35
N ALA A 43 2.78 -18.39 -28.51
CA ALA A 43 3.64 -17.24 -28.24
C ALA A 43 4.69 -16.94 -29.35
N ALA A 44 5.15 -17.93 -30.11
CA ALA A 44 6.01 -17.69 -31.27
C ALA A 44 5.24 -17.12 -32.44
N ASP A 45 4.03 -17.62 -32.59
CA ASP A 45 3.01 -17.01 -33.39
C ASP A 45 2.79 -15.58 -32.94
N ALA A 46 2.86 -15.39 -31.62
CA ALA A 46 2.87 -14.10 -30.99
C ALA A 46 3.91 -13.12 -31.46
N ALA A 47 5.14 -13.57 -31.60
CA ALA A 47 6.19 -12.70 -32.10
C ALA A 47 6.07 -12.41 -33.60
N LYS A 48 5.52 -13.34 -34.39
CA LYS A 48 5.68 -13.33 -35.85
C LYS A 48 4.94 -12.24 -36.59
N SER A 49 3.82 -11.74 -36.08
CA SER A 49 3.23 -10.56 -36.73
C SER A 49 3.31 -9.28 -35.96
N VAL A 50 4.20 -9.23 -34.96
CA VAL A 50 4.63 -7.95 -34.41
C VAL A 50 5.35 -7.20 -35.54
N ALA A 51 4.87 -6.01 -35.85
CA ALA A 51 5.48 -5.17 -36.87
C ALA A 51 6.95 -4.88 -36.55
N GLY A 52 7.83 -5.05 -37.53
CA GLY A 52 9.28 -4.86 -37.38
C GLY A 52 10.07 -6.13 -37.05
N VAL A 53 9.42 -7.26 -36.77
CA VAL A 53 10.09 -8.56 -36.63
C VAL A 53 10.37 -9.16 -38.00
N ALA A 54 11.64 -9.38 -38.33
CA ALA A 54 12.07 -10.01 -39.56
C ALA A 54 12.18 -11.54 -39.44
N LYS A 55 12.47 -12.05 -38.23
CA LYS A 55 12.60 -13.49 -37.99
C LYS A 55 12.14 -13.85 -36.58
N VAL A 56 11.51 -15.01 -36.42
CA VAL A 56 11.21 -15.59 -35.10
C VAL A 56 11.91 -16.92 -34.95
N LEU A 57 12.60 -17.08 -33.83
CA LEU A 57 13.25 -18.31 -33.39
C LEU A 57 12.38 -18.89 -32.28
N LEU A 58 11.98 -20.16 -32.40
CA LEU A 58 11.22 -20.86 -31.37
C LEU A 58 12.05 -22.02 -30.84
N ALA A 59 12.31 -21.99 -29.54
CA ALA A 59 12.82 -23.11 -28.77
C ALA A 59 11.69 -23.63 -27.87
N ASP A 60 10.99 -24.67 -28.32
CA ASP A 60 9.91 -25.29 -27.55
C ASP A 60 10.40 -26.58 -26.91
N ALA A 61 10.60 -26.54 -25.59
CA ALA A 61 11.10 -27.66 -24.82
C ALA A 61 10.61 -27.54 -23.37
N ALA A 62 10.39 -28.69 -22.71
CA ALA A 62 9.87 -28.73 -21.35
C ALA A 62 10.73 -27.93 -20.36
N GLN A 63 12.05 -27.89 -20.57
CA GLN A 63 12.99 -27.13 -19.76
C GLN A 63 12.80 -25.60 -19.81
N TYR A 64 12.09 -25.08 -20.81
CA TYR A 64 11.77 -23.65 -20.91
C TYR A 64 10.38 -23.29 -20.36
N ALA A 65 9.59 -24.26 -19.89
CA ALA A 65 8.20 -24.06 -19.44
C ALA A 65 8.03 -22.92 -18.41
N HIS A 66 9.04 -22.70 -17.57
CA HIS A 66 9.03 -21.73 -16.48
C HIS A 66 10.04 -20.59 -16.64
N GLY A 67 10.70 -20.50 -17.80
CA GLY A 67 11.63 -19.41 -18.09
C GLY A 67 12.80 -19.29 -17.11
N LEU A 68 13.35 -20.42 -16.63
CA LEU A 68 14.50 -20.43 -15.72
C LEU A 68 15.73 -19.79 -16.38
N ALA A 69 16.40 -18.90 -15.66
CA ALA A 69 17.48 -18.09 -16.19
C ALA A 69 18.69 -18.94 -16.62
N GLU A 70 18.96 -20.04 -15.93
CA GLU A 70 20.00 -21.03 -16.26
C GLU A 70 19.82 -21.57 -17.68
N SER A 71 18.70 -22.25 -17.91
CA SER A 71 18.39 -22.93 -19.18
C SER A 71 18.23 -21.94 -20.33
N LEU A 72 17.58 -20.80 -20.06
CA LEU A 72 17.44 -19.74 -21.06
C LEU A 72 18.77 -19.07 -21.38
N SER A 73 19.63 -18.80 -20.40
CA SER A 73 20.92 -18.13 -20.65
C SER A 73 21.84 -18.98 -21.54
N ALA A 74 21.87 -20.30 -21.34
CA ALA A 74 22.64 -21.21 -22.19
C ALA A 74 22.17 -21.15 -23.65
N LEU A 75 20.85 -21.19 -23.88
CA LEU A 75 20.27 -21.02 -25.21
C LEU A 75 20.60 -19.65 -25.82
N VAL A 76 20.40 -18.58 -25.05
CA VAL A 76 20.59 -17.21 -25.52
C VAL A 76 22.04 -16.94 -25.87
N VAL A 77 23.01 -17.42 -25.09
CA VAL A 77 24.44 -17.28 -25.36
C VAL A 77 24.82 -17.94 -26.68
N GLU A 78 24.30 -19.14 -26.95
CA GLU A 78 24.58 -19.83 -28.21
C GLU A 78 23.99 -19.07 -29.41
N VAL A 79 22.73 -18.63 -29.29
CA VAL A 79 22.05 -17.88 -30.34
C VAL A 79 22.70 -16.51 -30.56
N ALA A 80 23.15 -15.83 -29.49
CA ALA A 80 23.69 -14.48 -29.51
C ALA A 80 24.96 -14.33 -30.35
N LYS A 81 25.73 -15.40 -30.60
CA LYS A 81 26.96 -15.36 -31.42
C LYS A 81 26.75 -14.78 -32.83
N GLY A 82 25.53 -14.88 -33.36
CA GLY A 82 25.16 -14.32 -34.67
C GLY A 82 24.63 -12.87 -34.64
N TYR A 83 24.63 -12.22 -33.48
CA TYR A 83 23.96 -10.94 -33.27
C TYR A 83 24.88 -9.91 -32.64
N SER A 84 24.59 -8.64 -32.94
CA SER A 84 25.31 -7.50 -32.34
C SER A 84 24.66 -6.98 -31.06
N HIS A 85 23.42 -7.36 -30.81
CA HIS A 85 22.57 -6.84 -29.74
C HIS A 85 21.61 -7.93 -29.27
N VAL A 86 21.42 -8.04 -27.96
CA VAL A 86 20.45 -8.92 -27.30
C VAL A 86 19.60 -8.08 -26.36
N LEU A 87 18.31 -7.94 -26.67
CA LEU A 87 17.36 -7.09 -25.95
C LEU A 87 16.29 -7.94 -25.26
N ALA A 88 15.81 -7.52 -24.08
CA ALA A 88 14.64 -8.10 -23.42
C ALA A 88 13.81 -7.01 -22.72
N PRO A 89 12.55 -7.26 -22.35
CA PRO A 89 11.77 -6.32 -21.53
C PRO A 89 12.40 -6.09 -20.16
N ALA A 90 12.32 -4.87 -19.62
CA ALA A 90 12.78 -4.52 -18.27
C ALA A 90 11.84 -5.00 -17.13
N SER A 91 11.16 -6.12 -17.33
CA SER A 91 10.35 -6.81 -16.33
C SER A 91 11.21 -7.69 -15.41
N SER A 92 10.59 -8.35 -14.42
CA SER A 92 11.28 -9.36 -13.60
C SER A 92 11.95 -10.44 -14.45
N PHE A 93 11.36 -10.81 -15.59
CA PHE A 93 11.93 -11.78 -16.53
C PHE A 93 13.27 -11.31 -17.12
N GLY A 94 13.28 -10.17 -17.82
CA GLY A 94 14.51 -9.70 -18.47
C GLY A 94 15.59 -9.24 -17.48
N LYS A 95 15.19 -8.72 -16.31
CA LYS A 95 16.11 -8.37 -15.21
C LYS A 95 16.74 -9.58 -14.54
N ASN A 96 16.06 -10.73 -14.56
CA ASN A 96 16.62 -11.99 -14.05
C ASN A 96 17.52 -12.68 -15.09
N LEU A 97 17.16 -12.62 -16.38
CA LEU A 97 17.86 -13.34 -17.46
C LEU A 97 19.12 -12.64 -17.96
N LEU A 98 19.02 -11.36 -18.34
CA LEU A 98 20.07 -10.71 -19.13
C LEU A 98 21.38 -10.41 -18.39
N PRO A 99 21.42 -10.16 -17.06
CA PRO A 99 22.69 -10.08 -16.34
C PRO A 99 23.51 -11.37 -16.46
N ARG A 100 22.85 -12.54 -16.45
CA ARG A 100 23.51 -13.84 -16.60
C ARG A 100 24.06 -14.04 -18.02
N VAL A 101 23.27 -13.69 -19.04
CA VAL A 101 23.71 -13.73 -20.44
C VAL A 101 24.93 -12.81 -20.66
N ALA A 102 24.89 -11.59 -20.11
CA ALA A 102 26.00 -10.64 -20.21
C ALA A 102 27.27 -11.18 -19.54
N ALA A 103 27.15 -11.76 -18.34
CA ALA A 103 28.26 -12.39 -17.65
C ALA A 103 28.87 -13.57 -18.43
N LEU A 104 28.05 -14.43 -19.05
CA LEU A 104 28.52 -15.58 -19.84
C LEU A 104 29.16 -15.18 -21.18
N LEU A 105 28.79 -14.02 -21.72
CA LEU A 105 29.40 -13.45 -22.92
C LEU A 105 30.61 -12.55 -22.60
N ASP A 106 30.91 -12.31 -21.32
CA ASP A 106 31.93 -11.38 -20.85
C ASP A 106 31.76 -9.95 -21.39
N VAL A 107 30.53 -9.42 -21.29
CA VAL A 107 30.16 -8.06 -21.74
C VAL A 107 29.38 -7.30 -20.68
N ALA A 108 29.30 -5.98 -20.77
CA ALA A 108 28.53 -5.17 -19.83
C ALA A 108 27.02 -5.31 -20.07
N GLN A 109 26.25 -5.38 -18.98
CA GLN A 109 24.79 -5.32 -19.01
C GLN A 109 24.32 -3.86 -19.01
N ILE A 110 23.51 -3.48 -20.00
CA ILE A 110 22.94 -2.14 -20.15
C ILE A 110 21.46 -2.18 -19.74
N SER A 111 21.16 -1.84 -18.48
CA SER A 111 19.80 -1.97 -17.95
C SER A 111 18.88 -0.79 -18.24
N GLU A 112 17.61 -1.13 -18.49
CA GLU A 112 16.44 -0.24 -18.42
C GLU A 112 16.52 0.99 -19.34
N ILE A 113 16.99 0.82 -20.57
CA ILE A 113 17.08 1.93 -21.50
C ILE A 113 15.70 2.51 -21.80
N THR A 114 15.64 3.83 -21.94
CA THR A 114 14.47 4.59 -22.36
C THR A 114 14.65 5.19 -23.75
N ALA A 115 15.89 5.34 -24.24
CA ALA A 115 16.18 5.76 -25.60
C ALA A 115 17.46 5.12 -26.16
N ILE A 116 17.57 5.14 -27.48
CA ILE A 116 18.71 4.67 -28.27
C ILE A 116 19.17 5.88 -29.08
N GLU A 117 20.40 6.34 -28.89
CA GLU A 117 20.98 7.47 -29.64
C GLU A 117 21.76 6.98 -30.86
N SER A 118 22.48 5.86 -30.72
CA SER A 118 23.20 5.19 -31.79
C SER A 118 23.25 3.68 -31.53
N ALA A 119 23.90 2.93 -32.44
CA ALA A 119 24.09 1.48 -32.29
C ALA A 119 24.98 1.08 -31.10
N ASP A 120 25.62 2.01 -30.42
CA ASP A 120 26.48 1.76 -29.27
C ASP A 120 26.20 2.69 -28.08
N THR A 121 25.26 3.63 -28.21
CA THR A 121 24.96 4.67 -27.22
C THR A 121 23.48 4.69 -26.85
N PHE A 122 23.19 4.59 -25.56
CA PHE A 122 21.85 4.40 -25.00
C PHE A 122 21.58 5.35 -23.84
N VAL A 123 20.33 5.74 -23.64
CA VAL A 123 19.92 6.55 -22.49
C VAL A 123 19.16 5.67 -21.51
N ARG A 124 19.55 5.71 -20.24
CA ARG A 124 18.85 5.02 -19.15
C ARG A 124 18.61 5.95 -17.96
N PRO A 125 17.51 5.77 -17.21
CA PRO A 125 17.33 6.41 -15.94
C PRO A 125 18.30 5.84 -14.91
N VAL A 126 18.89 6.72 -14.11
CA VAL A 126 19.61 6.41 -12.87
C VAL A 126 18.97 7.20 -11.72
N TYR A 127 19.26 6.84 -10.47
CA TYR A 127 18.65 7.47 -9.29
C TYR A 127 17.11 7.49 -9.31
N ALA A 128 16.49 6.33 -9.53
CA ALA A 128 15.02 6.16 -9.57
C ALA A 128 14.30 6.99 -10.66
N GLY A 129 14.99 7.35 -11.75
CA GLY A 129 14.37 8.09 -12.86
C GLY A 129 14.63 9.59 -12.86
N ASN A 130 15.31 10.13 -11.85
CA ASN A 130 15.53 11.56 -11.71
C ASN A 130 16.67 12.11 -12.59
N VAL A 131 17.56 11.23 -13.06
CA VAL A 131 18.65 11.61 -13.97
C VAL A 131 18.69 10.63 -15.11
N LEU A 132 18.87 11.13 -16.33
CA LEU A 132 19.11 10.33 -17.52
C LEU A 132 20.63 10.25 -17.73
N ALA A 133 21.16 9.03 -17.71
CA ALA A 133 22.54 8.73 -18.01
C ALA A 133 22.65 8.21 -19.45
N THR A 134 23.52 8.82 -20.23
CA THR A 134 23.93 8.31 -21.54
C THR A 134 25.08 7.33 -21.34
N VAL A 135 24.92 6.10 -21.82
CA VAL A 135 25.88 5.00 -21.69
C VAL A 135 26.29 4.54 -23.08
N GLN A 136 27.58 4.64 -23.36
CA GLN A 136 28.19 4.09 -24.58
C GLN A 136 28.93 2.79 -24.25
N SER A 137 28.71 1.72 -25.02
CA SER A 137 29.38 0.42 -24.84
C SER A 137 30.27 0.06 -26.03
N ALA A 138 31.52 -0.28 -25.72
CA ALA A 138 32.49 -0.79 -26.69
C ALA A 138 32.38 -2.30 -26.94
N ASP A 139 31.49 -3.00 -26.23
CA ASP A 139 31.38 -4.47 -26.29
C ASP A 139 30.94 -4.95 -27.67
N ALA A 140 31.40 -6.12 -28.10
CA ALA A 140 31.02 -6.67 -29.40
C ALA A 140 29.52 -7.02 -29.49
N ILE A 141 28.93 -7.45 -28.37
CA ILE A 141 27.50 -7.74 -28.22
C ILE A 141 26.94 -6.86 -27.11
N LYS A 142 25.91 -6.06 -27.40
CA LYS A 142 25.23 -5.24 -26.38
C LYS A 142 24.06 -6.01 -25.78
N VAL A 143 24.06 -6.22 -24.46
CA VAL A 143 23.00 -6.93 -23.74
C VAL A 143 22.13 -5.94 -22.96
N ILE A 144 20.86 -5.77 -23.34
CA ILE A 144 20.03 -4.59 -23.01
C ILE A 144 18.63 -4.96 -22.48
N THR A 145 18.11 -4.24 -21.48
CA THR A 145 16.67 -4.29 -21.12
C THR A 145 15.90 -2.99 -21.47
N VAL A 146 14.63 -3.09 -21.91
CA VAL A 146 13.83 -1.98 -22.51
C VAL A 146 12.48 -1.72 -21.80
N ARG A 147 12.01 -0.46 -21.75
CA ARG A 147 10.73 0.02 -21.12
C ARG A 147 9.55 0.22 -22.15
N TRP A 148 8.27 0.17 -21.73
CA TRP A 148 7.03 -0.18 -22.53
C TRP A 148 6.31 0.87 -23.46
N VAL A 149 5.69 0.43 -24.62
CA VAL A 149 4.71 1.00 -25.65
C VAL A 149 4.15 -0.06 -26.73
N PRO A 150 2.81 -0.34 -26.95
CA PRO A 150 2.23 -1.61 -27.56
C PRO A 150 1.74 -1.68 -29.08
N LEU A 151 1.52 -2.90 -29.72
CA LEU A 151 0.58 -3.34 -30.87
C LEU A 151 0.82 -4.80 -31.51
N PRO A 152 -0.06 -5.42 -32.41
CA PRO A 152 -0.41 -6.90 -32.52
C PRO A 152 0.16 -7.79 -33.70
N TRP A 153 -0.20 -9.12 -33.80
CA TRP A 153 0.51 -10.23 -34.53
C TRP A 153 -0.25 -11.55 -35.06
N LYS A 154 0.46 -12.56 -35.67
CA LYS A 154 0.07 -13.91 -36.29
C LYS A 154 1.24 -14.97 -36.54
N SER A 155 0.95 -16.26 -36.89
CA SER A 155 1.58 -17.61 -36.58
C SER A 155 2.54 -18.46 -37.53
N VAL A 156 3.57 -19.24 -37.04
CA VAL A 156 4.24 -20.52 -37.60
C VAL A 156 5.19 -21.38 -36.62
N ALA A 157 5.76 -22.56 -37.03
CA ALA A 157 6.28 -23.74 -36.22
C ALA A 157 7.78 -23.89 -35.69
N VAL A 158 8.07 -25.03 -34.98
CA VAL A 158 9.04 -25.40 -33.87
C VAL A 158 10.29 -26.28 -34.24
N ALA A 159 11.36 -26.36 -33.38
CA ALA A 159 12.55 -27.28 -33.42
C ALA A 159 12.94 -27.97 -32.06
N ALA A 160 13.93 -28.90 -32.01
CA ALA A 160 14.13 -29.98 -30.99
C ALA A 160 15.13 -29.76 -29.79
N ASP A 161 14.96 -30.55 -28.71
CA ASP A 161 15.43 -30.38 -27.29
C ASP A 161 16.68 -31.22 -26.86
N PRO A 162 17.67 -30.67 -26.09
CA PRO A 162 18.89 -31.36 -25.62
C PRO A 162 18.90 -32.10 -24.24
N GLN A 163 17.82 -32.14 -23.45
CA GLN A 163 17.64 -33.06 -22.28
C GLN A 163 18.70 -33.09 -21.14
N LEU A 164 19.37 -31.99 -20.79
CA LEU A 164 20.38 -31.99 -19.71
C LEU A 164 19.84 -31.74 -18.29
N SER A 165 18.57 -31.36 -18.14
CA SER A 165 17.93 -31.10 -16.84
C SER A 165 16.41 -31.20 -16.92
N SER A 166 15.75 -31.62 -15.84
CA SER A 166 14.30 -31.57 -15.67
C SER A 166 13.91 -30.82 -14.40
N PHE A 167 12.76 -30.15 -14.43
CA PHE A 167 12.22 -29.41 -13.29
C PHE A 167 11.58 -30.37 -12.28
N VAL A 168 12.08 -30.39 -11.04
CA VAL A 168 11.62 -31.32 -9.98
C VAL A 168 10.77 -30.60 -8.90
N GLY A 169 10.98 -29.30 -8.66
CA GLY A 169 10.21 -28.50 -7.69
C GLY A 169 10.93 -27.22 -7.29
N GLN A 170 10.23 -26.31 -6.60
CA GLN A 170 10.77 -25.05 -6.10
C GLN A 170 10.24 -24.78 -4.67
N GLU A 171 11.12 -24.92 -3.67
CA GLU A 171 10.89 -24.44 -2.31
C GLU A 171 11.84 -23.27 -2.06
N LEU A 172 11.28 -22.07 -1.87
CA LEU A 172 12.02 -20.87 -1.52
C LEU A 172 12.10 -20.79 0.00
N THR A 173 13.27 -21.05 0.58
CA THR A 173 13.55 -20.62 1.95
C THR A 173 13.73 -19.11 1.92
N LYS A 174 12.66 -18.38 2.24
CA LYS A 174 12.73 -16.94 2.55
C LYS A 174 13.54 -16.78 3.83
N SER A 175 14.74 -16.21 3.71
CA SER A 175 15.30 -15.43 4.80
C SER A 175 14.80 -14.00 4.62
N ASP A 176 14.12 -13.44 5.62
CA ASP A 176 13.76 -12.01 5.62
C ASP A 176 15.00 -11.11 5.90
N ARG A 177 16.19 -11.71 6.09
CA ARG A 177 17.45 -11.02 6.42
C ARG A 177 18.32 -10.76 5.19
N PRO A 178 19.01 -9.60 5.11
CA PRO A 178 19.95 -9.30 4.03
C PRO A 178 21.11 -10.32 3.93
N GLU A 179 21.68 -10.48 2.74
CA GLU A 179 22.90 -11.27 2.58
C GLU A 179 24.16 -10.54 3.07
N LEU A 180 25.06 -11.26 3.76
CA LEU A 180 26.29 -10.76 4.37
C LEU A 180 27.13 -9.81 3.50
N GLY A 181 27.28 -10.10 2.20
CA GLY A 181 28.14 -9.32 1.29
C GLY A 181 27.54 -7.96 0.89
N ALA A 182 26.23 -7.80 0.97
CA ALA A 182 25.52 -6.57 0.59
C ALA A 182 24.89 -5.83 1.80
N ALA A 183 25.03 -6.40 3.00
CA ALA A 183 24.38 -5.91 4.20
C ALA A 183 24.99 -4.58 4.67
N LYS A 184 24.11 -3.61 4.98
CA LYS A 184 24.54 -2.33 5.58
C LYS A 184 24.88 -2.48 7.06
N ILE A 185 24.26 -3.44 7.74
CA ILE A 185 24.50 -3.76 9.15
C ILE A 185 24.73 -5.27 9.24
N ILE A 186 25.74 -5.68 10.00
CA ILE A 186 26.03 -7.09 10.26
C ILE A 186 26.11 -7.30 11.77
N VAL A 187 25.41 -8.31 12.28
CA VAL A 187 25.55 -8.78 13.66
C VAL A 187 26.23 -10.13 13.63
N SER A 188 27.48 -10.18 14.10
CA SER A 188 28.31 -11.37 14.04
C SER A 188 28.54 -11.99 15.42
N GLY A 189 28.30 -13.30 15.52
CA GLY A 189 28.52 -14.08 16.74
C GLY A 189 29.85 -14.83 16.79
N GLY A 190 30.45 -14.92 17.97
CA GLY A 190 31.69 -15.65 18.23
C GLY A 190 31.50 -16.94 19.03
N ARG A 191 32.57 -17.72 19.17
CA ARG A 191 32.53 -19.00 19.92
C ARG A 191 32.17 -18.82 21.40
N ALA A 192 32.27 -17.61 21.96
CA ALA A 192 31.84 -17.35 23.34
C ALA A 192 30.33 -17.59 23.56
N LEU A 193 29.54 -17.71 22.48
CA LEU A 193 28.11 -18.03 22.53
C LEU A 193 27.81 -19.48 22.95
N GLY A 194 28.77 -20.41 22.96
CA GLY A 194 28.63 -21.72 23.61
C GLY A 194 27.80 -22.80 22.89
N SER A 195 26.76 -22.46 22.13
CA SER A 195 25.97 -23.42 21.34
C SER A 195 25.26 -22.78 20.14
N GLU A 196 24.68 -23.60 19.25
CA GLU A 196 23.81 -23.14 18.15
C GLU A 196 22.54 -22.47 18.70
N GLU A 197 21.92 -23.03 19.74
CA GLU A 197 20.71 -22.46 20.36
C GLU A 197 20.99 -21.08 20.97
N GLN A 198 22.13 -20.93 21.66
CA GLN A 198 22.54 -19.66 22.25
C GLN A 198 22.99 -18.65 21.19
N PHE A 199 23.63 -19.12 20.11
CA PHE A 199 23.92 -18.28 18.95
C PHE A 199 22.64 -17.70 18.37
N LYS A 200 21.63 -18.54 18.13
CA LYS A 200 20.34 -18.09 17.60
C LYS A 200 19.63 -17.15 18.57
N SER A 201 19.53 -17.51 19.85
CA SER A 201 18.77 -16.71 20.83
C SER A 201 19.36 -15.33 21.11
N VAL A 202 20.67 -15.14 20.93
CA VAL A 202 21.35 -13.86 21.19
C VAL A 202 21.54 -13.05 19.91
N ILE A 203 21.98 -13.69 18.82
CA ILE A 203 22.38 -12.97 17.59
C ILE A 203 21.17 -12.65 16.71
N GLU A 204 20.23 -13.58 16.58
CA GLU A 204 19.11 -13.40 15.65
C GLU A 204 18.16 -12.27 16.05
N PRO A 205 17.70 -12.14 17.31
CA PRO A 205 16.81 -11.04 17.69
C PRO A 205 17.46 -9.67 17.49
N LEU A 206 18.76 -9.54 17.78
CA LEU A 206 19.50 -8.29 17.54
C LEU A 206 19.63 -8.00 16.05
N ALA A 207 19.91 -9.03 15.24
CA ALA A 207 19.97 -8.89 13.79
C ALA A 207 18.61 -8.48 13.21
N ASP A 208 17.52 -9.13 13.64
CA ASP A 208 16.15 -8.85 13.20
C ASP A 208 15.74 -7.42 13.55
N LYS A 209 16.01 -6.99 14.79
CA LYS A 209 15.68 -5.64 15.25
C LYS A 209 16.41 -4.55 14.47
N LEU A 210 17.62 -4.84 14.00
CA LEU A 210 18.45 -3.92 13.23
C LEU A 210 18.29 -4.07 11.70
N GLY A 211 17.48 -5.02 11.22
CA GLY A 211 17.41 -5.37 9.80
C GLY A 211 18.78 -5.79 9.23
N ALA A 212 19.60 -6.45 10.05
CA ALA A 212 20.99 -6.78 9.78
C ALA A 212 21.14 -8.20 9.20
N ALA A 213 22.25 -8.44 8.50
CA ALA A 213 22.68 -9.80 8.19
C ALA A 213 23.32 -10.45 9.41
N VAL A 214 23.21 -11.77 9.50
CA VAL A 214 23.85 -12.57 10.55
C VAL A 214 25.23 -13.04 10.07
N GLY A 215 26.25 -12.76 10.86
CA GLY A 215 27.61 -13.23 10.67
C GLY A 215 28.07 -14.17 11.77
N ALA A 216 29.16 -14.89 11.53
CA ALA A 216 29.80 -15.74 12.52
C ALA A 216 31.32 -15.71 12.36
N SER A 217 32.04 -15.81 13.49
CA SER A 217 33.48 -16.08 13.44
C SER A 217 33.72 -17.52 12.97
N ARG A 218 34.87 -17.78 12.32
CA ARG A 218 35.29 -19.15 11.97
C ARG A 218 35.23 -20.11 13.15
N ALA A 219 35.63 -19.66 14.34
CA ALA A 219 35.61 -20.48 15.55
C ALA A 219 34.19 -20.90 15.99
N ALA A 220 33.17 -20.11 15.66
CA ALA A 220 31.77 -20.45 15.91
C ALA A 220 31.23 -21.41 14.84
N VAL A 221 31.64 -21.22 13.58
CA VAL A 221 31.28 -22.10 12.45
C VAL A 221 31.91 -23.49 12.62
N ASP A 222 33.22 -23.56 12.90
CA ASP A 222 33.94 -24.81 13.15
C ASP A 222 33.37 -25.58 14.37
N ALA A 223 32.73 -24.87 15.31
CA ALA A 223 32.06 -25.44 16.48
C ALA A 223 30.59 -25.85 16.22
N GLY A 224 30.07 -25.62 15.01
CA GLY A 224 28.71 -25.96 14.62
C GLY A 224 27.63 -24.98 15.07
N TYR A 225 27.98 -23.79 15.57
CA TYR A 225 26.99 -22.82 16.07
C TYR A 225 26.28 -22.05 14.96
N ALA A 226 26.91 -21.98 13.78
CA ALA A 226 26.42 -21.26 12.62
C ALA A 226 26.91 -21.95 11.34
N PRO A 227 26.14 -21.87 10.23
CA PRO A 227 26.55 -22.45 8.95
C PRO A 227 27.75 -21.72 8.34
N ASN A 228 28.49 -22.41 7.45
CA ASN A 228 29.64 -21.85 6.75
C ASN A 228 29.32 -20.56 5.98
N ASP A 229 28.09 -20.43 5.48
CA ASP A 229 27.63 -19.25 4.75
C ASP A 229 27.60 -17.97 5.60
N TYR A 230 27.63 -18.11 6.93
CA TYR A 230 27.67 -17.00 7.87
C TYR A 230 29.10 -16.57 8.22
N GLN A 231 30.12 -17.32 7.79
CA GLN A 231 31.51 -17.06 8.20
C GLN A 231 32.02 -15.70 7.68
N VAL A 232 32.45 -14.84 8.59
CA VAL A 232 33.16 -13.58 8.28
C VAL A 232 34.65 -13.74 8.59
N GLY A 233 35.49 -13.30 7.65
CA GLY A 233 36.95 -13.36 7.76
C GLY A 233 37.65 -13.67 6.44
N GLN A 234 38.98 -13.69 6.45
CA GLN A 234 39.85 -13.95 5.29
C GLN A 234 39.54 -15.28 4.57
N THR A 235 39.10 -16.29 5.31
CA THR A 235 38.70 -17.61 4.77
C THR A 235 37.18 -17.75 4.62
N GLY A 236 36.42 -16.71 4.92
CA GLY A 236 34.97 -16.61 4.75
C GLY A 236 34.63 -15.43 3.84
N LYS A 237 33.52 -14.75 4.13
CA LYS A 237 33.13 -13.53 3.43
C LYS A 237 33.90 -12.33 4.00
N VAL A 238 34.46 -11.53 3.10
CA VAL A 238 34.98 -10.20 3.40
C VAL A 238 33.81 -9.21 3.29
N VAL A 239 33.61 -8.41 4.31
CA VAL A 239 32.47 -7.51 4.46
C VAL A 239 32.93 -6.12 4.87
N ALA A 240 32.21 -5.09 4.43
CA ALA A 240 32.47 -3.69 4.78
C ALA A 240 31.15 -2.94 5.05
N PRO A 241 30.35 -3.37 6.05
CA PRO A 241 29.09 -2.71 6.38
C PRO A 241 29.31 -1.31 6.96
N GLN A 242 28.21 -0.55 7.05
CA GLN A 242 28.21 0.72 7.76
C GLN A 242 28.31 0.52 9.28
N LEU A 243 27.81 -0.60 9.79
CA LEU A 243 27.85 -0.96 11.21
C LEU A 243 28.08 -2.47 11.35
N TYR A 244 29.06 -2.84 12.17
CA TYR A 244 29.42 -4.23 12.46
C TYR A 244 29.39 -4.49 13.96
N PHE A 245 28.54 -5.41 14.40
CA PHE A 245 28.56 -5.92 15.78
C PHE A 245 29.40 -7.19 15.86
N ALA A 246 30.40 -7.18 16.74
CA ALA A 246 31.23 -8.32 17.09
C ALA A 246 30.87 -8.82 18.49
N VAL A 247 29.95 -9.79 18.57
CA VAL A 247 29.41 -10.31 19.83
C VAL A 247 30.14 -11.59 20.23
N GLY A 248 30.92 -11.55 21.32
CA GLY A 248 31.66 -12.71 21.81
C GLY A 248 32.81 -13.15 20.88
N ILE A 249 33.32 -12.24 20.04
CA ILE A 249 34.40 -12.48 19.08
C ILE A 249 35.71 -11.94 19.65
N SER A 250 36.77 -12.76 19.68
CA SER A 250 38.06 -12.36 20.23
C SER A 250 38.88 -11.46 19.30
N GLY A 251 38.64 -11.49 17.99
CA GLY A 251 39.39 -10.68 17.01
C GLY A 251 40.64 -11.38 16.45
N ALA A 252 40.55 -12.68 16.14
CA ALA A 252 41.62 -13.36 15.41
C ALA A 252 41.96 -12.63 14.09
N ILE A 253 43.24 -12.58 13.72
CA ILE A 253 43.76 -11.82 12.56
C ILE A 253 42.96 -12.11 11.29
N GLN A 254 42.57 -13.37 11.07
CA GLN A 254 41.79 -13.78 9.91
C GLN A 254 40.38 -13.19 9.94
N HIS A 255 39.73 -13.07 11.10
CA HIS A 255 38.42 -12.44 11.22
C HIS A 255 38.53 -10.93 11.00
N LEU A 256 39.51 -10.28 11.63
CA LEU A 256 39.74 -8.84 11.48
C LEU A 256 40.03 -8.46 10.02
N ALA A 257 40.84 -9.24 9.31
CA ALA A 257 41.12 -9.01 7.90
C ALA A 257 39.87 -9.00 7.01
N GLY A 258 38.80 -9.69 7.42
CA GLY A 258 37.53 -9.76 6.68
C GLY A 258 36.48 -8.72 7.08
N MET A 259 36.67 -7.94 8.14
CA MET A 259 35.68 -6.93 8.57
C MET A 259 36.27 -5.54 8.88
N LYS A 260 37.60 -5.38 8.87
CA LYS A 260 38.30 -4.13 9.24
C LYS A 260 37.89 -2.90 8.44
N ASP A 261 37.31 -3.08 7.25
CA ASP A 261 36.85 -1.99 6.39
C ASP A 261 35.40 -1.56 6.72
N SER A 262 34.81 -2.12 7.80
CA SER A 262 33.54 -1.66 8.36
C SER A 262 33.67 -0.23 8.88
N LYS A 263 32.65 0.61 8.65
CA LYS A 263 32.73 2.02 9.05
C LYS A 263 32.64 2.28 10.55
N VAL A 264 31.82 1.47 11.24
CA VAL A 264 31.66 1.51 12.70
C VAL A 264 31.66 0.09 13.21
N ILE A 265 32.55 -0.22 14.15
CA ILE A 265 32.71 -1.52 14.78
C ILE A 265 32.33 -1.42 16.24
N VAL A 266 31.33 -2.21 16.65
CA VAL A 266 30.88 -2.34 18.03
C VAL A 266 31.27 -3.73 18.54
N ALA A 267 32.07 -3.82 19.59
CA ALA A 267 32.51 -5.07 20.17
C ALA A 267 31.88 -5.30 21.56
N ILE A 268 31.34 -6.49 21.78
CA ILE A 268 30.83 -6.95 23.08
C ILE A 268 31.61 -8.20 23.45
N ASN A 269 32.44 -8.11 24.49
CA ASN A 269 33.24 -9.25 24.94
C ASN A 269 33.45 -9.17 26.45
N LYS A 270 33.51 -10.32 27.14
CA LYS A 270 33.78 -10.39 28.58
C LYS A 270 35.26 -10.24 28.93
N ASP A 271 36.14 -10.52 27.96
CA ASP A 271 37.59 -10.42 28.10
C ASP A 271 38.04 -9.03 27.64
N GLU A 272 38.44 -8.19 28.59
CA GLU A 272 38.88 -6.80 28.34
C GLU A 272 40.12 -6.71 27.43
N GLU A 273 40.94 -7.77 27.40
CA GLU A 273 42.17 -7.84 26.61
C GLU A 273 41.94 -8.43 25.20
N ALA A 274 40.69 -8.69 24.82
CA ALA A 274 40.38 -9.28 23.52
C ALA A 274 40.86 -8.38 22.35
N PRO A 275 41.65 -8.90 21.39
CA PRO A 275 42.17 -8.14 20.25
C PRO A 275 41.12 -7.38 19.42
N ILE A 276 39.86 -7.81 19.45
CA ILE A 276 38.74 -7.11 18.80
C ILE A 276 38.62 -5.64 19.24
N PHE A 277 38.97 -5.32 20.49
CA PHE A 277 38.88 -3.96 21.02
C PHE A 277 39.91 -3.00 20.42
N GLN A 278 41.00 -3.51 19.82
CA GLN A 278 42.00 -2.67 19.16
C GLN A 278 41.48 -2.03 17.87
N VAL A 279 40.40 -2.57 17.30
CA VAL A 279 39.78 -2.08 16.06
C VAL A 279 38.34 -1.62 16.25
N ALA A 280 37.78 -1.74 17.46
CA ALA A 280 36.41 -1.36 17.73
C ALA A 280 36.31 0.16 17.98
N ASP A 281 35.33 0.81 17.36
CA ASP A 281 34.98 2.20 17.66
C ASP A 281 34.26 2.31 19.00
N TYR A 282 33.49 1.26 19.36
CA TYR A 282 32.80 1.15 20.64
C TYR A 282 33.00 -0.24 21.23
N GLY A 283 33.46 -0.31 22.48
CA GLY A 283 33.68 -1.57 23.19
C GLY A 283 32.85 -1.64 24.48
N ILE A 284 32.16 -2.75 24.68
CA ILE A 284 31.49 -3.07 25.95
C ILE A 284 32.18 -4.31 26.54
N VAL A 285 32.83 -4.11 27.68
CA VAL A 285 33.38 -5.20 28.49
C VAL A 285 32.27 -5.73 29.40
N GLY A 286 31.77 -6.93 29.11
CA GLY A 286 30.63 -7.48 29.86
C GLY A 286 30.14 -8.83 29.34
N ASP A 287 29.22 -9.44 30.07
CA ASP A 287 28.59 -10.69 29.66
C ASP A 287 27.61 -10.43 28.51
N LEU A 288 27.85 -11.07 27.37
CA LEU A 288 27.02 -10.96 26.17
C LEU A 288 25.57 -11.39 26.42
N PHE A 289 25.32 -12.30 27.36
CA PHE A 289 23.97 -12.76 27.72
C PHE A 289 23.18 -11.74 28.55
N THR A 290 23.84 -10.70 29.06
CA THR A 290 23.21 -9.57 29.76
C THR A 290 23.15 -8.35 28.84
N VAL A 291 24.28 -8.01 28.22
CA VAL A 291 24.45 -6.79 27.41
C VAL A 291 23.55 -6.80 26.17
N VAL A 292 23.43 -7.93 25.45
CA VAL A 292 22.63 -7.98 24.22
C VAL A 292 21.13 -7.84 24.49
N PRO A 293 20.52 -8.53 25.48
CA PRO A 293 19.13 -8.29 25.88
C PRO A 293 18.84 -6.85 26.33
N GLU A 294 19.73 -6.22 27.10
CA GLU A 294 19.56 -4.82 27.51
C GLU A 294 19.60 -3.86 26.31
N LEU A 295 20.53 -4.08 25.38
CA LEU A 295 20.59 -3.33 24.13
C LEU A 295 19.32 -3.49 23.29
N LEU A 296 18.76 -4.69 23.24
CA LEU A 296 17.50 -4.99 22.55
C LEU A 296 16.30 -4.26 23.17
N ALA A 297 16.25 -4.18 24.50
CA ALA A 297 15.21 -3.44 25.21
C ALA A 297 15.28 -1.94 24.87
N GLU A 298 16.47 -1.35 24.90
CA GLU A 298 16.70 0.06 24.55
C GLU A 298 16.40 0.37 23.07
N LEU A 299 16.78 -0.52 22.15
CA LEU A 299 16.46 -0.39 20.72
C LEU A 299 14.96 -0.50 20.45
N SER A 300 14.21 -1.18 21.32
CA SER A 300 12.76 -1.27 21.21
C SER A 300 12.08 0.03 21.62
N ASN A 301 12.59 0.70 22.65
CA ASN A 301 12.07 1.99 23.09
C ASN A 301 12.38 3.15 22.11
N LYS A 302 13.49 3.07 21.36
CA LYS A 302 13.90 4.14 20.41
C LYS A 302 13.42 3.98 18.96
N ASN A 303 13.04 2.77 18.53
CA ASN A 303 12.56 2.54 17.16
C ASN A 303 11.08 2.92 16.94
N GLU A 304 10.28 3.04 18.00
CA GLU A 304 8.92 3.59 17.90
C GLU A 304 8.93 5.03 17.39
N GLU A 305 9.95 5.83 17.74
CA GLU A 305 10.06 7.23 17.27
C GLU A 305 10.59 7.38 15.83
N ARG A 306 11.27 6.37 15.25
CA ARG A 306 12.06 6.52 14.00
C ARG A 306 11.56 5.76 12.78
N PHE A 307 10.56 4.88 12.92
CA PHE A 307 9.94 4.11 11.82
C PHE A 307 8.42 4.29 11.75
N MET A 308 7.90 5.42 12.21
CA MET A 308 6.48 5.71 12.06
C MET A 308 6.11 5.93 10.59
N ILE A 309 5.33 5.00 10.02
CA ILE A 309 4.78 5.05 8.64
C ILE A 309 3.92 6.31 8.41
N TYR A 310 3.37 6.84 9.49
CA TYR A 310 2.58 8.05 9.65
C TYR A 310 2.67 8.43 11.14
N ASN A 311 2.80 9.72 11.45
CA ASN A 311 2.77 10.25 12.81
C ASN A 311 1.58 11.21 12.92
N ALA A 312 0.67 10.99 13.83
CA ALA A 312 -0.50 11.83 13.98
C ALA A 312 -0.10 13.26 14.42
N PRO A 313 -0.61 14.32 13.76
CA PRO A 313 -0.25 15.71 14.08
C PRO A 313 -1.05 16.21 15.31
N VAL A 314 -1.06 15.44 16.40
CA VAL A 314 -1.87 15.72 17.61
C VAL A 314 -1.58 17.11 18.17
N LYS A 315 -0.31 17.54 18.12
CA LYS A 315 0.10 18.87 18.57
C LYS A 315 -0.56 19.98 17.75
N GLU A 316 -0.52 19.87 16.43
CA GLU A 316 -1.13 20.83 15.51
C GLU A 316 -2.67 20.80 15.64
N ILE A 317 -3.27 19.61 15.78
CA ILE A 317 -4.70 19.43 16.03
C ILE A 317 -5.12 20.14 17.33
N ARG A 318 -4.42 19.89 18.45
CA ARG A 318 -4.67 20.56 19.74
C ARG A 318 -4.60 22.07 19.63
N PHE A 319 -3.56 22.58 18.95
CA PHE A 319 -3.42 24.01 18.75
C PHE A 319 -4.65 24.59 18.03
N VAL A 320 -5.09 23.99 16.93
CA VAL A 320 -6.26 24.47 16.19
C VAL A 320 -7.53 24.37 17.03
N LEU A 321 -7.75 23.26 17.72
CA LEU A 321 -8.93 23.05 18.57
C LEU A 321 -9.05 24.13 19.65
N ASN A 322 -7.96 24.40 20.36
CA ASN A 322 -7.96 25.28 21.52
C ASN A 322 -7.89 26.76 21.12
N GLU A 323 -7.07 27.12 20.14
CA GLU A 323 -6.77 28.52 19.81
C GLU A 323 -7.65 29.10 18.71
N LEU A 324 -8.20 28.26 17.81
CA LEU A 324 -8.90 28.72 16.60
C LEU A 324 -10.35 28.23 16.50
N ALA A 325 -10.64 27.00 16.93
CA ALA A 325 -11.98 26.42 16.87
C ALA A 325 -12.79 26.59 18.17
N GLU A 326 -12.19 27.20 19.20
CA GLU A 326 -12.80 27.52 20.49
C GLU A 326 -13.44 26.29 21.16
N LEU A 327 -12.69 25.18 21.26
CA LEU A 327 -13.16 23.89 21.78
C LEU A 327 -13.93 24.02 23.10
N THR A 328 -13.43 24.80 24.06
CA THR A 328 -14.10 25.02 25.35
C THR A 328 -15.50 25.61 25.18
N SER A 329 -15.68 26.54 24.24
CA SER A 329 -17.01 27.10 23.94
C SER A 329 -17.90 26.04 23.30
N VAL A 330 -17.37 25.20 22.40
CA VAL A 330 -18.13 24.11 21.78
C VAL A 330 -18.59 23.08 22.81
N CYS A 331 -17.71 22.60 23.69
CA CYS A 331 -18.09 21.68 24.76
C CYS A 331 -19.11 22.27 25.74
N SER A 332 -19.22 23.61 25.83
CA SER A 332 -20.22 24.26 26.70
C SER A 332 -21.62 24.38 26.10
N LEU A 333 -21.82 23.96 24.84
CA LEU A 333 -23.14 24.00 24.19
C LEU A 333 -24.09 22.95 24.80
N PRO A 334 -25.42 23.22 24.84
CA PRO A 334 -26.41 22.27 25.35
C PRO A 334 -26.36 20.89 24.68
N GLY A 335 -26.31 19.83 25.48
CA GLY A 335 -26.19 18.45 25.01
C GLY A 335 -24.76 17.94 24.83
N TYR A 336 -23.75 18.70 25.24
CA TYR A 336 -22.35 18.28 25.33
C TYR A 336 -21.81 18.33 26.76
N GLU A 337 -22.67 18.08 27.76
CA GLU A 337 -22.32 18.17 29.17
C GLU A 337 -21.16 17.25 29.57
N ASP A 338 -20.98 16.14 28.85
CA ASP A 338 -19.89 15.17 29.05
C ASP A 338 -18.60 15.51 28.26
N CYS A 339 -18.61 16.59 27.45
CA CYS A 339 -17.44 17.05 26.70
C CYS A 339 -16.55 17.92 27.59
N SER A 340 -15.31 17.48 27.82
CA SER A 340 -14.27 18.32 28.44
C SER A 340 -13.02 18.34 27.59
N VAL A 341 -12.17 19.36 27.78
CA VAL A 341 -10.89 19.46 27.06
C VAL A 341 -9.99 18.27 27.38
N GLU A 342 -9.99 17.80 28.63
CA GLU A 342 -9.22 16.65 29.09
C GLU A 342 -9.70 15.35 28.43
N LEU A 343 -11.03 15.17 28.31
CA LEU A 343 -11.60 14.02 27.60
C LEU A 343 -11.21 14.06 26.12
N VAL A 344 -11.31 15.23 25.49
CA VAL A 344 -10.92 15.41 24.09
C VAL A 344 -9.44 15.11 23.89
N ASP A 345 -8.56 15.56 24.80
CA ASP A 345 -7.14 15.23 24.74
C ASP A 345 -6.88 13.72 24.82
N ALA A 346 -7.60 13.00 25.67
CA ALA A 346 -7.50 11.54 25.76
C ALA A 346 -8.01 10.86 24.47
N ILE A 347 -9.12 11.34 23.90
CA ILE A 347 -9.67 10.88 22.62
C ILE A 347 -8.63 11.03 21.51
N LEU A 348 -7.93 12.17 21.45
CA LEU A 348 -6.93 12.42 20.41
C LEU A 348 -5.73 11.49 20.52
N GLU A 349 -5.24 11.21 21.73
CA GLU A 349 -4.12 10.28 21.94
C GLU A 349 -4.49 8.85 21.55
N GLU A 350 -5.68 8.37 21.92
CA GLU A 350 -6.12 7.01 21.54
C GLU A 350 -6.44 6.91 20.04
N ALA A 351 -7.02 7.95 19.44
CA ALA A 351 -7.25 7.99 18.00
C ALA A 351 -5.93 8.02 17.20
N ALA A 352 -4.90 8.71 17.71
CA ALA A 352 -3.55 8.71 17.15
C ALA A 352 -2.93 7.31 17.21
N LYS A 353 -2.97 6.63 18.36
CA LYS A 353 -2.47 5.24 18.50
C LYS A 353 -3.15 4.30 17.52
N PHE A 354 -4.46 4.43 17.34
CA PHE A 354 -5.20 3.63 16.37
C PHE A 354 -4.77 3.94 14.92
N ALA A 355 -4.63 5.23 14.57
CA ALA A 355 -4.18 5.66 13.25
C ALA A 355 -2.78 5.12 12.93
N GLU A 356 -1.84 5.21 13.88
CA GLU A 356 -0.44 4.86 13.71
C GLU A 356 -0.20 3.35 13.77
N GLY A 357 -0.80 2.68 14.76
CA GLY A 357 -0.56 1.26 15.05
C GLY A 357 -1.43 0.30 14.25
N VAL A 358 -2.65 0.72 13.85
CA VAL A 358 -3.62 -0.17 13.19
C VAL A 358 -3.82 0.21 11.72
N LEU A 359 -4.15 1.48 11.43
CA LEU A 359 -4.55 1.88 10.07
C LEU A 359 -3.37 2.15 9.13
N ALA A 360 -2.35 2.88 9.59
CA ALA A 360 -1.20 3.24 8.76
C ALA A 360 -0.45 2.02 8.18
N PRO A 361 -0.22 0.91 8.94
CA PRO A 361 0.46 -0.27 8.43
C PRO A 361 -0.30 -0.99 7.31
N ILE A 362 -1.64 -1.02 7.39
CA ILE A 362 -2.47 -1.74 6.41
C ILE A 362 -2.78 -0.91 5.16
N ASN A 363 -2.49 0.39 5.12
CA ASN A 363 -2.82 1.25 3.98
C ASN A 363 -2.27 0.76 2.64
N LYS A 364 -0.99 0.34 2.59
CA LYS A 364 -0.36 -0.18 1.36
C LYS A 364 -0.99 -1.51 0.91
N GLN A 365 -1.35 -2.35 1.87
CA GLN A 365 -2.01 -3.62 1.59
C GLN A 365 -3.45 -3.40 1.12
N GLY A 366 -4.14 -2.43 1.72
CA GLY A 366 -5.47 -1.97 1.33
C GLY A 366 -5.55 -1.53 -0.12
N ASP A 367 -4.46 -0.99 -0.67
CA ASP A 367 -4.37 -0.57 -2.06
C ASP A 367 -4.42 -1.73 -3.07
N LYS A 368 -4.34 -3.00 -2.62
CA LYS A 368 -4.66 -4.17 -3.47
C LYS A 368 -6.14 -4.28 -3.80
N GLY A 369 -6.99 -3.60 -3.02
CA GLY A 369 -8.41 -3.46 -3.24
C GLY A 369 -9.28 -4.60 -2.74
N ALA A 370 -10.59 -4.32 -2.72
CA ALA A 370 -11.62 -5.32 -2.51
C ALA A 370 -11.83 -6.18 -3.76
N THR A 371 -12.29 -7.42 -3.58
CA THR A 371 -12.54 -8.35 -4.69
C THR A 371 -14.00 -8.79 -4.71
N LEU A 372 -14.58 -8.87 -5.91
CA LEU A 372 -15.88 -9.51 -6.13
C LEU A 372 -15.66 -10.89 -6.74
N LYS A 373 -16.09 -11.95 -6.06
CA LYS A 373 -16.03 -13.32 -6.56
C LYS A 373 -17.33 -14.06 -6.20
N ASP A 374 -17.93 -14.73 -7.18
CA ASP A 374 -19.16 -15.53 -6.98
C ASP A 374 -20.31 -14.75 -6.33
N GLY A 375 -20.39 -13.43 -6.58
CA GLY A 375 -21.42 -12.54 -6.01
C GLY A 375 -21.09 -11.98 -4.62
N GLU A 376 -19.97 -12.37 -4.03
CA GLU A 376 -19.51 -11.91 -2.71
C GLU A 376 -18.37 -10.90 -2.84
N VAL A 377 -18.45 -9.79 -2.08
CA VAL A 377 -17.37 -8.82 -1.98
C VAL A 377 -16.56 -9.06 -0.71
N THR A 378 -15.28 -9.35 -0.88
CA THR A 378 -14.30 -9.42 0.22
C THR A 378 -13.57 -8.09 0.32
N ALA A 379 -13.55 -7.50 1.50
CA ALA A 379 -12.79 -6.27 1.77
C ALA A 379 -11.28 -6.47 1.58
N ALA A 380 -10.56 -5.36 1.47
CA ALA A 380 -9.11 -5.44 1.30
C ALA A 380 -8.43 -6.06 2.54
N PRO A 381 -7.27 -6.73 2.40
CA PRO A 381 -6.69 -7.49 3.51
C PRO A 381 -6.33 -6.60 4.71
N GLY A 382 -6.73 -7.02 5.90
CA GLY A 382 -6.56 -6.28 7.16
C GLY A 382 -7.70 -5.32 7.50
N PHE A 383 -8.61 -5.00 6.56
CA PHE A 383 -9.66 -4.01 6.80
C PHE A 383 -10.78 -4.57 7.70
N LYS A 384 -11.09 -5.86 7.60
CA LYS A 384 -12.10 -6.51 8.44
C LYS A 384 -11.67 -6.53 9.91
N GLU A 385 -10.42 -6.89 10.18
CA GLU A 385 -9.84 -6.90 11.52
C GLU A 385 -9.72 -5.49 12.08
N ALA A 386 -9.33 -4.51 11.25
CA ALA A 386 -9.31 -3.11 11.65
C ALA A 386 -10.71 -2.56 11.95
N TRP A 387 -11.74 -2.96 11.18
CA TRP A 387 -13.13 -2.59 11.44
C TRP A 387 -13.62 -3.15 12.78
N GLN A 388 -13.31 -4.42 13.08
CA GLN A 388 -13.63 -5.02 14.38
C GLN A 388 -13.00 -4.26 15.55
N GLN A 389 -11.70 -3.94 15.46
CA GLN A 389 -11.05 -3.12 16.49
C GLN A 389 -11.65 -1.71 16.58
N TYR A 390 -12.05 -1.13 15.44
CA TYR A 390 -12.70 0.18 15.39
C TYR A 390 -14.06 0.18 16.11
N VAL A 391 -14.83 -0.90 15.94
CA VAL A 391 -16.09 -1.17 16.64
C VAL A 391 -15.87 -1.42 18.14
N GLU A 392 -14.95 -2.32 18.50
CA GLU A 392 -14.64 -2.67 19.90
C GLU A 392 -14.13 -1.47 20.71
N SER A 393 -13.42 -0.56 20.05
CA SER A 393 -12.94 0.69 20.66
C SER A 393 -14.01 1.78 20.74
N GLY A 394 -15.21 1.55 20.19
CA GLY A 394 -16.33 2.49 20.23
C GLY A 394 -16.21 3.68 19.29
N TRP A 395 -15.30 3.65 18.30
CA TRP A 395 -15.02 4.79 17.43
C TRP A 395 -16.16 5.15 16.47
N VAL A 396 -16.98 4.17 16.07
CA VAL A 396 -18.20 4.43 15.26
C VAL A 396 -19.17 5.31 16.04
N GLY A 397 -19.28 5.05 17.34
CA GLY A 397 -20.21 5.73 18.24
C GLY A 397 -19.78 7.13 18.65
N LEU A 398 -18.55 7.59 18.32
CA LEU A 398 -17.97 8.82 18.85
C LEU A 398 -18.92 10.03 18.71
N ARG A 399 -19.52 10.22 17.53
CA ARG A 399 -20.50 11.29 17.26
C ARG A 399 -21.94 10.78 17.16
N ALA A 400 -22.14 9.47 17.22
CA ALA A 400 -23.49 8.92 17.10
C ALA A 400 -24.36 9.39 18.29
N PRO A 401 -25.69 9.49 18.12
CA PRO A 401 -26.56 9.99 19.19
C PRO A 401 -26.53 9.08 20.43
N ALA A 402 -26.43 9.69 21.61
CA ALA A 402 -26.31 8.98 22.88
C ALA A 402 -27.50 8.05 23.18
N ASP A 403 -28.72 8.47 22.83
CA ASP A 403 -29.95 7.67 23.01
C ASP A 403 -29.94 6.34 22.23
N PHE A 404 -29.04 6.20 21.26
CA PHE A 404 -28.86 5.00 20.44
C PHE A 404 -27.47 4.37 20.62
N GLY A 405 -26.84 4.55 21.79
CA GLY A 405 -25.58 3.91 22.16
C GLY A 405 -24.32 4.59 21.63
N GLY A 406 -24.45 5.81 21.09
CA GLY A 406 -23.30 6.65 20.77
C GLY A 406 -22.77 7.42 21.98
N GLN A 407 -21.71 8.20 21.77
CA GLN A 407 -21.09 9.05 22.78
C GLN A 407 -21.56 10.50 22.67
N GLY A 408 -22.23 10.88 21.58
CA GLY A 408 -22.79 12.22 21.40
C GLY A 408 -21.76 13.35 21.35
N MET A 409 -20.49 13.08 21.04
CA MET A 409 -19.46 14.12 21.02
C MET A 409 -19.70 15.17 19.92
N PRO A 410 -19.15 16.40 20.05
CA PRO A 410 -19.24 17.42 19.03
C PRO A 410 -18.67 16.99 17.67
N ALA A 411 -19.21 17.56 16.59
CA ALA A 411 -18.66 17.41 15.24
C ALA A 411 -17.19 17.83 15.17
N LEU A 412 -16.81 18.87 15.94
CA LEU A 412 -15.44 19.33 16.07
C LEU A 412 -14.49 18.25 16.61
N VAL A 413 -14.93 17.43 17.56
CA VAL A 413 -14.11 16.36 18.15
C VAL A 413 -14.01 15.19 17.17
N ALA A 414 -15.13 14.82 16.54
CA ALA A 414 -15.18 13.75 15.55
C ALA A 414 -14.27 14.05 14.35
N ILE A 415 -14.34 15.26 13.79
CA ILE A 415 -13.55 15.61 12.61
C ILE A 415 -12.04 15.61 12.89
N ALA A 416 -11.63 15.92 14.12
CA ALA A 416 -10.24 15.89 14.54
C ALA A 416 -9.69 14.45 14.60
N ALA A 417 -10.50 13.50 15.09
CA ALA A 417 -10.16 12.09 15.05
C ALA A 417 -10.16 11.53 13.61
N GLU A 418 -11.18 11.89 12.82
CA GLU A 418 -11.31 11.51 11.41
C GLU A 418 -10.11 11.97 10.57
N GLU A 419 -9.54 13.16 10.83
CA GLU A 419 -8.34 13.64 10.15
C GLU A 419 -7.19 12.63 10.26
N MET A 420 -6.98 12.04 11.45
CA MET A 420 -5.89 11.11 11.70
C MET A 420 -6.13 9.76 11.02
N TRP A 421 -7.36 9.25 11.05
CA TRP A 421 -7.73 8.01 10.38
C TRP A 421 -7.71 8.14 8.86
N CYS A 422 -8.12 9.30 8.35
CA CYS A 422 -8.08 9.59 6.92
C CYS A 422 -6.63 9.72 6.43
N SER A 423 -5.77 10.40 7.19
CA SER A 423 -4.34 10.54 6.86
C SER A 423 -3.66 9.17 6.83
N SER A 424 -3.95 8.33 7.83
CA SER A 424 -3.37 6.99 7.96
C SER A 424 -3.93 5.98 6.95
N ASN A 425 -5.23 6.02 6.62
CA ASN A 425 -5.85 5.14 5.63
C ASN A 425 -7.20 5.69 5.10
N LEU A 426 -7.13 6.52 4.05
CA LEU A 426 -8.30 7.11 3.39
C LEU A 426 -9.33 6.08 2.92
N ALA A 427 -8.90 4.94 2.38
CA ALA A 427 -9.82 3.94 1.86
C ALA A 427 -10.68 3.32 2.97
N PHE A 428 -10.09 3.07 4.14
CA PHE A 428 -10.79 2.58 5.32
C PHE A 428 -11.73 3.65 5.91
N SER A 429 -11.26 4.89 6.05
CA SER A 429 -12.01 5.98 6.72
C SER A 429 -13.33 6.35 6.04
N LEU A 430 -13.53 5.98 4.77
CA LEU A 430 -14.79 6.19 4.06
C LEU A 430 -15.95 5.33 4.61
N ALA A 431 -15.68 4.16 5.20
CA ALA A 431 -16.73 3.32 5.79
C ALA A 431 -17.39 3.97 7.02
N PRO A 432 -16.62 4.41 8.05
CA PRO A 432 -17.22 5.07 9.20
C PRO A 432 -17.85 6.42 8.81
N LEU A 433 -17.24 7.19 7.90
CA LEU A 433 -17.83 8.46 7.40
C LEU A 433 -19.25 8.26 6.83
N LEU A 434 -19.42 7.26 5.97
CA LEU A 434 -20.72 6.98 5.34
C LEU A 434 -21.72 6.38 6.32
N THR A 435 -21.24 5.55 7.26
CA THR A 435 -22.09 4.97 8.31
C THR A 435 -22.65 6.06 9.22
N LEU A 436 -21.80 6.96 9.70
CA LEU A 436 -22.22 8.07 10.57
C LEU A 436 -23.09 9.08 9.81
N SER A 437 -22.78 9.35 8.53
CA SER A 437 -23.67 10.17 7.69
C SER A 437 -25.06 9.55 7.55
N ALA A 438 -25.16 8.22 7.46
CA ALA A 438 -26.43 7.52 7.34
C ALA A 438 -27.21 7.53 8.66
N VAL A 439 -26.52 7.33 9.79
CA VAL A 439 -27.05 7.52 11.14
C VAL A 439 -27.69 8.91 11.26
N GLU A 440 -27.00 9.96 10.81
CA GLU A 440 -27.49 11.33 10.89
C GLU A 440 -28.82 11.55 10.13
N ALA A 441 -28.94 11.02 8.90
CA ALA A 441 -30.18 11.16 8.14
C ALA A 441 -31.34 10.35 8.74
N ILE A 442 -31.07 9.13 9.23
CA ILE A 442 -32.09 8.31 9.87
C ILE A 442 -32.55 8.99 11.16
N HIS A 443 -31.61 9.49 11.98
CA HIS A 443 -31.91 10.20 13.22
C HIS A 443 -32.79 11.43 13.01
N HIS A 444 -32.53 12.21 11.95
CA HIS A 444 -33.29 13.43 11.68
C HIS A 444 -34.65 13.20 11.03
N HIS A 445 -34.79 12.20 10.16
CA HIS A 445 -35.93 12.14 9.23
C HIS A 445 -36.72 10.83 9.29
N ALA A 446 -36.18 9.74 9.85
CA ALA A 446 -36.93 8.49 9.94
C ALA A 446 -37.99 8.54 11.04
N SER A 447 -38.95 7.62 10.99
CA SER A 447 -39.90 7.45 12.09
C SER A 447 -39.22 6.85 13.33
N GLU A 448 -39.84 7.00 14.50
CA GLU A 448 -39.27 6.46 15.75
C GLU A 448 -39.11 4.92 15.69
N GLU A 449 -40.00 4.23 14.96
CA GLU A 449 -39.89 2.78 14.75
C GLU A 449 -38.63 2.44 13.94
N LEU A 450 -38.35 3.18 12.86
CA LEU A 450 -37.15 2.96 12.07
C LEU A 450 -35.89 3.34 12.85
N LYS A 451 -35.93 4.42 13.64
CA LYS A 451 -34.79 4.80 14.50
C LYS A 451 -34.46 3.69 15.49
N ALA A 452 -35.47 3.15 16.18
CA ALA A 452 -35.30 2.07 17.15
C ALA A 452 -34.71 0.79 16.54
N VAL A 453 -35.06 0.49 15.28
CA VAL A 453 -34.56 -0.70 14.57
C VAL A 453 -33.12 -0.53 14.10
N TYR A 454 -32.79 0.60 13.46
CA TYR A 454 -31.53 0.73 12.72
C TYR A 454 -30.43 1.46 13.48
N LEU A 455 -30.76 2.51 14.26
CA LEU A 455 -29.73 3.35 14.87
C LEU A 455 -28.84 2.62 15.88
N PRO A 456 -29.35 1.77 16.79
CA PRO A 456 -28.48 1.13 17.80
C PRO A 456 -27.32 0.33 17.19
N ARG A 457 -27.61 -0.47 16.15
CA ARG A 457 -26.63 -1.35 15.49
C ARG A 457 -25.70 -0.58 14.54
N MET A 458 -26.18 0.54 13.98
CA MET A 458 -25.33 1.42 13.16
C MET A 458 -24.41 2.29 14.03
N SER A 459 -24.88 2.76 15.19
CA SER A 459 -24.08 3.52 16.15
C SER A 459 -22.98 2.68 16.79
N SER A 460 -23.23 1.39 17.03
CA SER A 460 -22.19 0.46 17.49
C SER A 460 -21.23 0.05 16.38
N GLY A 461 -21.65 0.14 15.11
CA GLY A 461 -20.88 -0.30 13.95
C GLY A 461 -20.99 -1.80 13.63
N GLU A 462 -21.88 -2.51 14.30
CA GLU A 462 -22.28 -3.87 13.90
C GLU A 462 -22.85 -3.86 12.49
N TRP A 463 -23.59 -2.80 12.14
CA TRP A 463 -24.07 -2.51 10.80
C TRP A 463 -23.41 -1.25 10.25
N THR A 464 -23.13 -1.26 8.96
CA THR A 464 -22.61 -0.09 8.23
C THR A 464 -23.72 0.60 7.45
N GLY A 465 -23.45 1.83 6.99
CA GLY A 465 -24.36 2.60 6.16
C GLY A 465 -23.72 3.05 4.85
N THR A 466 -24.53 3.18 3.81
CA THR A 466 -24.10 3.75 2.51
C THR A 466 -25.22 4.54 1.84
N MET A 467 -24.87 5.47 0.97
CA MET A 467 -25.80 6.33 0.23
C MET A 467 -25.89 5.93 -1.24
N ASN A 468 -27.12 5.80 -1.76
CA ASN A 468 -27.43 5.21 -3.06
C ASN A 468 -28.23 6.20 -3.93
N LEU A 469 -27.52 7.14 -4.55
CA LEU A 469 -28.11 8.25 -5.32
C LEU A 469 -27.98 8.02 -6.83
N THR A 470 -26.73 7.92 -7.29
CA THR A 470 -26.31 8.03 -8.69
C THR A 470 -26.77 6.84 -9.52
N GLU A 471 -27.22 7.11 -10.75
CA GLU A 471 -27.55 6.12 -11.77
C GLU A 471 -26.72 6.42 -13.04
N PRO A 472 -26.57 5.50 -14.00
CA PRO A 472 -25.80 5.73 -15.22
C PRO A 472 -26.18 7.01 -15.98
N GLN A 473 -27.46 7.39 -15.93
CA GLN A 473 -28.00 8.61 -16.54
C GLN A 473 -28.21 9.77 -15.56
N ALA A 474 -27.94 9.59 -14.26
CA ALA A 474 -28.27 10.55 -13.21
C ALA A 474 -27.07 10.73 -12.24
N GLY A 475 -26.17 11.65 -12.57
CA GLY A 475 -25.09 12.12 -11.70
C GLY A 475 -25.43 13.48 -11.09
N SER A 476 -24.85 14.56 -11.62
CA SER A 476 -25.16 15.93 -11.19
C SER A 476 -26.64 16.30 -11.38
N ASP A 477 -27.31 15.74 -12.39
CA ASP A 477 -28.75 15.89 -12.60
C ASP A 477 -29.53 14.70 -12.02
N LEU A 478 -29.82 14.75 -10.71
CA LEU A 478 -30.63 13.74 -10.04
C LEU A 478 -32.11 13.77 -10.48
N ALA A 479 -32.56 14.74 -11.27
CA ALA A 479 -33.91 14.72 -11.83
C ALA A 479 -34.16 13.46 -12.69
N GLN A 480 -33.09 12.89 -13.27
CA GLN A 480 -33.13 11.72 -14.15
C GLN A 480 -33.15 10.36 -13.42
N VAL A 481 -33.21 10.34 -12.08
CA VAL A 481 -33.37 9.10 -11.30
C VAL A 481 -34.59 8.32 -11.78
N ARG A 482 -34.38 7.04 -12.12
CA ARG A 482 -35.40 6.12 -12.63
C ARG A 482 -35.70 4.96 -11.69
N SER A 483 -34.89 4.73 -10.64
CA SER A 483 -35.25 3.78 -9.59
C SER A 483 -36.66 4.05 -9.07
N ARG A 484 -37.43 2.99 -8.86
CA ARG A 484 -38.84 3.05 -8.44
C ARG A 484 -39.02 2.35 -7.10
N ALA A 485 -40.03 2.77 -6.34
CA ALA A 485 -40.43 2.14 -5.10
C ALA A 485 -41.95 1.96 -5.11
N VAL A 486 -42.44 0.72 -5.17
CA VAL A 486 -43.87 0.40 -5.23
C VAL A 486 -44.39 0.09 -3.83
N PRO A 487 -45.39 0.82 -3.31
CA PRO A 487 -45.92 0.59 -1.96
C PRO A 487 -46.56 -0.80 -1.83
N GLN A 488 -46.38 -1.41 -0.66
CA GLN A 488 -46.96 -2.69 -0.26
C GLN A 488 -48.04 -2.51 0.81
N ALA A 489 -48.87 -3.54 1.01
CA ALA A 489 -49.97 -3.50 1.97
C ALA A 489 -49.51 -3.44 3.44
N ASP A 490 -48.29 -3.89 3.73
CA ASP A 490 -47.68 -3.88 5.07
C ASP A 490 -46.94 -2.57 5.40
N GLY A 491 -47.01 -1.57 4.51
CA GLY A 491 -46.33 -0.29 4.65
C GLY A 491 -44.88 -0.26 4.15
N SER A 492 -44.32 -1.41 3.73
CA SER A 492 -43.04 -1.46 3.04
C SER A 492 -43.15 -1.04 1.58
N TYR A 493 -42.02 -0.96 0.89
CA TYR A 493 -41.93 -0.66 -0.53
C TYR A 493 -41.06 -1.69 -1.23
N LEU A 494 -41.40 -2.03 -2.46
CA LEU A 494 -40.55 -2.82 -3.35
C LEU A 494 -39.75 -1.88 -4.25
N VAL A 495 -38.46 -1.73 -3.93
CA VAL A 495 -37.51 -0.89 -4.63
C VAL A 495 -36.89 -1.65 -5.80
N THR A 496 -36.90 -1.05 -6.99
CA THR A 496 -36.30 -1.58 -8.22
C THR A 496 -35.43 -0.55 -8.91
N GLY A 497 -34.27 -0.97 -9.40
CA GLY A 497 -33.38 -0.15 -10.22
C GLY A 497 -31.90 -0.44 -9.97
N GLN A 498 -31.03 0.34 -10.62
CA GLN A 498 -29.58 0.17 -10.52
C GLN A 498 -28.93 1.48 -10.09
N LYS A 499 -27.98 1.39 -9.17
CA LYS A 499 -27.18 2.50 -8.69
C LYS A 499 -25.71 2.25 -9.00
N ILE A 500 -24.96 3.30 -9.29
CA ILE A 500 -23.52 3.22 -9.62
C ILE A 500 -22.70 4.11 -8.69
N PHE A 501 -21.42 3.82 -8.59
CA PHE A 501 -20.47 4.55 -7.76
C PHE A 501 -20.83 4.55 -6.26
N ILE A 502 -21.36 3.41 -5.78
CA ILE A 502 -21.78 3.28 -4.40
C ILE A 502 -20.59 2.86 -3.55
N THR A 503 -19.99 3.83 -2.90
CA THR A 503 -18.89 3.65 -1.93
C THR A 503 -19.38 2.80 -0.76
N TRP A 504 -18.63 1.76 -0.42
CA TRP A 504 -18.99 0.78 0.60
C TRP A 504 -20.38 0.15 0.36
N GLY A 505 -20.76 -0.01 -0.92
CA GLY A 505 -22.04 -0.62 -1.31
C GLY A 505 -22.14 -2.12 -0.99
N GLU A 506 -21.03 -2.84 -0.87
CA GLU A 506 -21.02 -4.24 -0.45
C GLU A 506 -19.64 -4.59 0.12
N HIS A 507 -19.61 -5.39 1.18
CA HIS A 507 -18.40 -5.88 1.86
C HIS A 507 -18.76 -6.94 2.92
N ASP A 508 -17.72 -7.56 3.49
CA ASP A 508 -17.81 -8.64 4.49
C ASP A 508 -17.33 -8.23 5.90
N MET A 509 -17.13 -6.93 6.13
CA MET A 509 -16.65 -6.39 7.42
C MET A 509 -17.73 -6.28 8.52
N ALA A 510 -19.01 -6.24 8.13
CA ALA A 510 -20.13 -6.00 9.02
C ALA A 510 -21.28 -6.98 8.72
N ASP A 511 -22.13 -7.22 9.71
CA ASP A 511 -23.19 -8.24 9.60
C ASP A 511 -24.34 -7.79 8.68
N ASN A 512 -24.56 -6.48 8.60
CA ASN A 512 -25.54 -5.87 7.71
C ASN A 512 -25.04 -4.55 7.12
N ILE A 513 -25.63 -4.15 5.99
CA ILE A 513 -25.39 -2.87 5.34
C ILE A 513 -26.75 -2.19 5.13
N VAL A 514 -26.88 -0.97 5.64
CA VAL A 514 -28.10 -0.17 5.54
C VAL A 514 -27.95 0.80 4.37
N HIS A 515 -28.61 0.49 3.25
CA HIS A 515 -28.58 1.35 2.06
C HIS A 515 -29.63 2.45 2.15
N LEU A 516 -29.20 3.70 2.04
CA LEU A 516 -30.09 4.85 1.89
C LEU A 516 -30.29 5.17 0.41
N VAL A 517 -31.41 4.72 -0.16
CA VAL A 517 -31.68 4.68 -1.61
C VAL A 517 -32.66 5.77 -2.03
N LEU A 518 -32.28 6.56 -3.04
CA LEU A 518 -33.21 7.47 -3.71
C LEU A 518 -34.00 6.76 -4.80
N ALA A 519 -35.33 6.82 -4.72
CA ALA A 519 -36.23 6.23 -5.70
C ALA A 519 -37.53 7.06 -5.82
N ARG A 520 -38.29 6.81 -6.89
CA ARG A 520 -39.57 7.48 -7.18
C ARG A 520 -40.76 6.57 -6.88
N LEU A 521 -41.80 7.15 -6.30
CA LEU A 521 -43.11 6.49 -6.21
C LEU A 521 -43.78 6.44 -7.59
N PRO A 522 -44.75 5.53 -7.83
CA PRO A 522 -45.40 5.38 -9.13
C PRO A 522 -46.11 6.65 -9.62
N ASP A 523 -46.63 7.45 -8.70
CA ASP A 523 -47.38 8.69 -8.91
C ASP A 523 -46.53 9.96 -8.61
N ALA A 524 -45.22 9.80 -8.42
CA ALA A 524 -44.34 10.90 -8.05
C ALA A 524 -44.23 11.97 -9.16
N PRO A 525 -44.22 13.27 -8.80
CA PRO A 525 -43.97 14.36 -9.75
C PRO A 525 -42.65 14.20 -10.51
N ALA A 526 -42.59 14.67 -11.76
CA ALA A 526 -41.35 14.69 -12.51
C ALA A 526 -40.26 15.58 -11.84
N GLY A 527 -39.00 15.27 -12.12
CA GLY A 527 -37.86 16.02 -11.59
C GLY A 527 -37.61 15.79 -10.09
N VAL A 528 -36.70 16.58 -9.51
CA VAL A 528 -36.19 16.35 -8.15
C VAL A 528 -37.27 16.36 -7.05
N LYS A 529 -38.42 17.00 -7.31
CA LYS A 529 -39.56 17.07 -6.39
C LYS A 529 -40.31 15.76 -6.22
N GLY A 530 -40.02 14.72 -7.01
CA GLY A 530 -40.66 13.41 -6.87
C GLY A 530 -39.74 12.32 -6.36
N ILE A 531 -38.64 12.69 -5.69
CA ILE A 531 -37.66 11.74 -5.18
C ILE A 531 -37.91 11.50 -3.69
N SER A 532 -38.07 10.23 -3.32
CA SER A 532 -38.18 9.76 -1.93
C SER A 532 -36.90 9.05 -1.50
N LEU A 533 -36.70 8.92 -0.19
CA LEU A 533 -35.57 8.24 0.42
C LEU A 533 -36.04 6.97 1.12
N PHE A 534 -35.32 5.87 0.97
CA PHE A 534 -35.67 4.58 1.57
C PHE A 534 -34.47 3.96 2.28
N ILE A 535 -34.71 3.36 3.44
CA ILE A 535 -33.82 2.36 4.04
C ILE A 535 -34.06 1.04 3.32
N VAL A 536 -33.03 0.47 2.70
CA VAL A 536 -33.05 -0.84 2.05
C VAL A 536 -31.92 -1.67 2.65
N PRO A 537 -32.15 -2.52 3.67
CA PRO A 537 -31.07 -3.24 4.31
C PRO A 537 -30.62 -4.44 3.46
N LYS A 538 -29.34 -4.82 3.56
CA LYS A 538 -28.76 -6.01 2.90
C LYS A 538 -29.45 -7.29 3.36
N PHE A 539 -29.68 -7.42 4.66
CA PHE A 539 -30.49 -8.45 5.29
C PHE A 539 -31.70 -7.80 5.98
N LEU A 540 -32.88 -8.39 5.80
CA LEU A 540 -34.09 -7.93 6.48
C LEU A 540 -33.91 -8.06 8.00
N VAL A 541 -34.59 -7.20 8.76
CA VAL A 541 -34.51 -7.22 10.23
C VAL A 541 -35.81 -7.78 10.78
N ASN A 542 -35.70 -8.84 11.60
CA ASN A 542 -36.85 -9.44 12.26
C ASN A 542 -37.33 -8.53 13.41
N ALA A 543 -38.55 -8.77 13.90
CA ALA A 543 -39.14 -7.96 14.98
C ALA A 543 -38.34 -8.02 16.30
N ASP A 544 -37.54 -9.06 16.52
CA ASP A 544 -36.64 -9.20 17.67
C ASP A 544 -35.26 -8.55 17.47
N GLY A 545 -35.03 -7.90 16.33
CA GLY A 545 -33.77 -7.26 15.96
C GLY A 545 -32.72 -8.19 15.35
N SER A 546 -33.01 -9.50 15.21
CA SER A 546 -32.11 -10.44 14.51
C SER A 546 -32.15 -10.27 12.99
N LEU A 547 -31.09 -10.69 12.30
CA LEU A 547 -31.05 -10.70 10.84
C LEU A 547 -31.89 -11.84 10.28
N GLY A 548 -32.78 -11.50 9.35
CA GLY A 548 -33.63 -12.41 8.59
C GLY A 548 -33.07 -12.73 7.21
N ALA A 549 -33.96 -12.93 6.24
CA ALA A 549 -33.58 -13.29 4.88
C ALA A 549 -32.74 -12.20 4.19
N ARG A 550 -31.84 -12.62 3.28
CA ARG A 550 -31.13 -11.70 2.36
C ARG A 550 -32.17 -10.96 1.52
N ASN A 551 -32.11 -9.63 1.55
CA ASN A 551 -32.97 -8.79 0.75
C ASN A 551 -32.52 -8.80 -0.73
N ASP A 552 -33.40 -8.40 -1.64
CA ASP A 552 -33.16 -8.41 -3.10
C ASP A 552 -32.29 -7.21 -3.57
N VAL A 553 -31.14 -7.05 -2.91
CA VAL A 553 -30.10 -6.05 -3.19
C VAL A 553 -28.76 -6.75 -3.32
N ARG A 554 -28.06 -6.54 -4.43
CA ARG A 554 -26.75 -7.17 -4.69
C ARG A 554 -25.76 -6.26 -5.38
N CYS A 555 -24.48 -6.48 -5.11
CA CYS A 555 -23.39 -5.92 -5.91
C CYS A 555 -23.31 -6.63 -7.27
N VAL A 556 -23.31 -5.86 -8.35
CA VAL A 556 -23.17 -6.34 -9.73
C VAL A 556 -21.70 -6.39 -10.12
N SER A 557 -20.96 -5.33 -9.80
CA SER A 557 -19.54 -5.17 -10.13
C SER A 557 -18.90 -4.15 -9.21
N LEU A 558 -17.56 -4.23 -9.09
CA LEU A 558 -16.74 -3.20 -8.46
C LEU A 558 -16.02 -2.39 -9.54
N GLU A 559 -15.92 -1.09 -9.32
CA GLU A 559 -15.21 -0.19 -10.24
C GLU A 559 -13.69 -0.39 -10.17
N HIS A 560 -13.04 -0.37 -11.34
CA HIS A 560 -11.59 -0.28 -11.44
C HIS A 560 -11.17 1.20 -11.41
N LYS A 561 -10.64 1.63 -10.26
CA LYS A 561 -10.37 3.03 -9.95
C LYS A 561 -8.88 3.39 -10.11
N LEU A 562 -8.59 4.69 -10.09
CA LEU A 562 -7.23 5.24 -10.05
C LEU A 562 -6.55 5.03 -8.68
N GLY A 563 -7.32 5.03 -7.60
CA GLY A 563 -6.86 4.92 -6.22
C GLY A 563 -8.01 4.54 -5.29
N ILE A 564 -7.81 4.69 -3.97
CA ILE A 564 -8.76 4.29 -2.92
C ILE A 564 -9.32 2.87 -3.15
N HIS A 565 -8.46 1.96 -3.61
CA HIS A 565 -8.87 0.62 -4.03
C HIS A 565 -9.50 -0.19 -2.89
N GLY A 566 -9.02 0.03 -1.65
CA GLY A 566 -9.53 -0.64 -0.46
C GLY A 566 -10.96 -0.29 -0.10
N SER A 567 -11.51 0.82 -0.64
CA SER A 567 -12.92 1.15 -0.54
C SER A 567 -13.66 0.55 -1.75
N PRO A 568 -14.51 -0.47 -1.55
CA PRO A 568 -15.29 -1.03 -2.65
C PRO A 568 -16.26 0.05 -3.17
N THR A 569 -16.22 0.27 -4.49
CA THR A 569 -17.13 1.19 -5.17
C THR A 569 -17.97 0.34 -6.09
N ALA A 570 -19.24 0.17 -5.74
CA ALA A 570 -20.09 -0.85 -6.32
C ALA A 570 -21.09 -0.27 -7.32
N VAL A 571 -21.41 -1.09 -8.31
CA VAL A 571 -22.68 -1.03 -9.03
C VAL A 571 -23.66 -1.92 -8.26
N MET A 572 -24.75 -1.34 -7.77
CA MET A 572 -25.77 -2.03 -6.98
C MET A 572 -27.02 -2.26 -7.82
N SER A 573 -27.54 -3.49 -7.82
CA SER A 573 -28.88 -3.80 -8.34
C SER A 573 -29.86 -3.99 -7.20
N PHE A 574 -31.05 -3.44 -7.37
CA PHE A 574 -32.18 -3.58 -6.46
C PHE A 574 -33.35 -4.18 -7.23
N GLY A 575 -33.95 -5.24 -6.69
CA GLY A 575 -35.21 -5.76 -7.17
C GLY A 575 -35.14 -6.70 -8.38
N ASP A 576 -34.01 -7.38 -8.62
CA ASP A 576 -33.85 -8.31 -9.74
C ASP A 576 -34.82 -9.52 -9.65
N ASN A 577 -35.29 -9.85 -8.45
CA ASN A 577 -36.16 -10.99 -8.12
C ASN A 577 -37.53 -10.55 -7.60
N GLY A 578 -38.04 -9.41 -8.06
CA GLY A 578 -39.39 -8.94 -7.75
C GLY A 578 -39.47 -7.73 -6.83
N GLY A 579 -38.34 -7.28 -6.27
CA GLY A 579 -38.24 -6.00 -5.55
C GLY A 579 -37.47 -6.10 -4.24
N ALA A 580 -36.55 -5.17 -4.01
CA ALA A 580 -35.87 -5.02 -2.72
C ALA A 580 -36.82 -4.38 -1.71
N VAL A 581 -37.04 -5.02 -0.56
CA VAL A 581 -37.90 -4.44 0.49
C VAL A 581 -37.20 -3.22 1.08
N GLY A 582 -37.90 -2.09 1.10
CA GLY A 582 -37.42 -0.84 1.65
C GLY A 582 -38.47 -0.11 2.48
N TYR A 583 -38.02 0.80 3.33
CA TYR A 583 -38.85 1.57 4.25
C TYR A 583 -38.65 3.06 4.01
N LEU A 584 -39.75 3.79 3.83
CA LEU A 584 -39.72 5.22 3.54
C LEU A 584 -39.12 5.99 4.73
N VAL A 585 -38.13 6.86 4.45
CA VAL A 585 -37.55 7.79 5.42
C VAL A 585 -38.26 9.12 5.29
N GLY A 586 -38.99 9.51 6.34
CA GLY A 586 -39.76 10.74 6.41
C GLY A 586 -40.95 10.74 5.44
N GLU A 587 -41.24 11.90 4.86
CA GLU A 587 -42.35 12.06 3.92
C GLU A 587 -41.99 11.66 2.48
N ALA A 588 -43.00 11.15 1.77
CA ALA A 588 -42.90 10.90 0.33
C ALA A 588 -42.49 12.18 -0.43
N ASN A 589 -41.67 12.03 -1.47
CA ASN A 589 -41.23 13.10 -2.36
C ASN A 589 -40.34 14.19 -1.72
N LYS A 590 -39.88 13.98 -0.47
CA LYS A 590 -38.94 14.85 0.26
C LYS A 590 -37.52 14.29 0.38
N GLY A 591 -37.27 13.12 -0.21
CA GLY A 591 -36.05 12.33 -0.02
C GLY A 591 -34.76 13.04 -0.39
N LEU A 592 -34.75 13.85 -1.46
CA LEU A 592 -33.56 14.63 -1.81
C LEU A 592 -33.22 15.69 -0.74
N GLY A 593 -34.24 16.30 -0.13
CA GLY A 593 -34.07 17.23 0.99
C GLY A 593 -33.44 16.54 2.21
N TYR A 594 -33.95 15.35 2.55
CA TYR A 594 -33.42 14.56 3.66
C TYR A 594 -31.98 14.11 3.42
N MET A 595 -31.65 13.69 2.20
CA MET A 595 -30.30 13.31 1.79
C MET A 595 -29.29 14.45 1.95
N PHE A 596 -29.69 15.72 1.79
CA PHE A 596 -28.79 16.85 2.02
C PHE A 596 -28.27 16.96 3.46
N THR A 597 -28.99 16.38 4.43
CA THR A 597 -28.51 16.26 5.82
C THR A 597 -27.23 15.42 5.87
N MET A 598 -27.22 14.28 5.18
CA MET A 598 -26.01 13.46 5.01
C MET A 598 -24.93 14.23 4.26
N MET A 599 -25.31 14.93 3.18
CA MET A 599 -24.33 15.59 2.32
C MET A 599 -23.59 16.73 3.02
N ASN A 600 -24.18 17.40 4.00
CA ASN A 600 -23.47 18.46 4.75
C ASN A 600 -22.30 17.87 5.54
N HIS A 601 -22.51 16.74 6.23
CA HIS A 601 -21.42 16.05 6.93
C HIS A 601 -20.41 15.45 5.96
N ALA A 602 -20.87 14.75 4.93
CA ALA A 602 -20.00 14.14 3.92
C ALA A 602 -19.14 15.19 3.18
N ARG A 603 -19.65 16.39 2.90
CA ARG A 603 -18.88 17.46 2.25
C ARG A 603 -17.73 17.96 3.12
N LEU A 604 -17.96 18.15 4.41
CA LEU A 604 -16.90 18.53 5.33
C LEU A 604 -15.86 17.41 5.44
N GLY A 605 -16.31 16.16 5.61
CA GLY A 605 -15.44 14.98 5.63
C GLY A 605 -14.57 14.87 4.38
N VAL A 606 -15.15 14.99 3.19
CA VAL A 606 -14.41 14.96 1.91
C VAL A 606 -13.43 16.14 1.78
N GLY A 607 -13.76 17.31 2.34
CA GLY A 607 -12.81 18.42 2.45
C GLY A 607 -11.59 18.07 3.29
N VAL A 608 -11.79 17.35 4.40
CA VAL A 608 -10.72 16.85 5.27
C VAL A 608 -9.90 15.77 4.58
N GLU A 609 -10.50 14.92 3.74
CA GLU A 609 -9.76 13.89 3.00
C GLU A 609 -8.57 14.45 2.20
N GLY A 610 -8.79 15.53 1.45
CA GLY A 610 -7.72 16.17 0.67
C GLY A 610 -6.59 16.74 1.54
N MET A 611 -6.94 17.33 2.68
CA MET A 611 -6.00 17.86 3.66
C MET A 611 -5.19 16.72 4.31
N SER A 612 -5.86 15.67 4.77
CA SER A 612 -5.28 14.50 5.43
C SER A 612 -4.27 13.76 4.55
N VAL A 613 -4.58 13.55 3.27
CA VAL A 613 -3.61 12.96 2.32
C VAL A 613 -2.39 13.88 2.14
N SER A 614 -2.61 15.19 2.14
CA SER A 614 -1.54 16.19 2.03
C SER A 614 -0.63 16.21 3.27
N GLU A 615 -1.18 16.07 4.48
CA GLU A 615 -0.45 15.92 5.74
C GLU A 615 0.50 14.71 5.68
N ARG A 616 -0.01 13.52 5.33
CA ARG A 616 0.83 12.34 5.23
C ARG A 616 1.91 12.47 4.15
N ALA A 617 1.57 13.06 3.00
CA ALA A 617 2.54 13.31 1.94
C ALA A 617 3.64 14.28 2.39
N TYR A 618 3.28 15.32 3.14
CA TYR A 618 4.21 16.28 3.74
C TYR A 618 5.19 15.60 4.70
N GLN A 619 4.70 14.78 5.64
CA GLN A 619 5.56 14.06 6.59
C GLN A 619 6.61 13.20 5.87
N LYS A 620 6.18 12.42 4.87
CA LYS A 620 7.09 11.61 4.05
C LYS A 620 8.10 12.45 3.28
N ALA A 621 7.67 13.59 2.73
CA ALA A 621 8.55 14.51 2.01
C ALA A 621 9.61 15.13 2.94
N VAL A 622 9.23 15.51 4.16
CA VAL A 622 10.16 16.04 5.18
C VAL A 622 11.17 14.98 5.60
N GLU A 623 10.72 13.77 5.90
CA GLU A 623 11.59 12.65 6.29
C GLU A 623 12.60 12.35 5.19
N TYR A 624 12.13 12.15 3.94
CA TYR A 624 13.00 11.94 2.80
C TYR A 624 14.01 13.08 2.62
N ALA A 625 13.57 14.33 2.80
CA ALA A 625 14.44 15.49 2.63
C ALA A 625 15.53 15.61 3.71
N ARG A 626 15.29 15.10 4.93
CA ARG A 626 16.27 15.05 6.02
C ARG A 626 17.37 14.04 5.75
N ASP A 627 17.03 12.92 5.10
CA ASP A 627 17.97 11.81 4.91
C ASP A 627 18.69 11.85 3.56
N ARG A 628 18.03 12.35 2.51
CA ARG A 628 18.60 12.36 1.16
C ARG A 628 19.74 13.35 1.08
N VAL A 629 20.98 12.85 1.06
CA VAL A 629 22.19 13.64 0.79
C VAL A 629 22.36 13.82 -0.72
N GLN A 630 22.40 15.07 -1.18
CA GLN A 630 22.67 15.38 -2.60
C GLN A 630 23.14 16.83 -2.77
N SER A 631 24.24 16.99 -3.52
CA SER A 631 24.90 18.27 -3.81
C SER A 631 25.38 19.03 -2.58
N ARG A 632 26.35 19.93 -2.76
CA ARG A 632 26.85 20.78 -1.67
C ARG A 632 25.83 21.84 -1.25
N ALA A 633 25.93 22.32 -0.02
CA ALA A 633 25.15 23.48 0.42
C ALA A 633 25.47 24.72 -0.44
N ILE A 634 24.44 25.52 -0.76
CA ILE A 634 24.61 26.77 -1.51
C ILE A 634 25.54 27.72 -0.75
N GLY A 635 26.55 28.26 -1.43
CA GLY A 635 27.55 29.16 -0.85
C GLY A 635 28.64 28.46 -0.02
N SER A 636 28.59 27.13 0.13
CA SER A 636 29.62 26.39 0.86
C SER A 636 30.88 26.17 0.02
N PRO A 637 32.09 26.45 0.55
CA PRO A 637 33.34 26.06 -0.09
C PRO A 637 33.58 24.54 -0.01
N ASP A 638 32.94 23.85 0.94
CA ASP A 638 33.01 22.40 1.09
C ASP A 638 32.26 21.68 -0.06
N PRO A 639 32.93 20.81 -0.84
CA PRO A 639 32.28 20.05 -1.91
C PRO A 639 31.41 18.90 -1.40
N ALA A 640 31.45 18.56 -0.10
CA ALA A 640 30.65 17.48 0.47
C ALA A 640 29.14 17.69 0.29
N GLY A 641 28.44 16.59 0.01
CA GLY A 641 26.99 16.60 -0.12
C GLY A 641 26.30 16.91 1.22
N VAL A 642 25.18 17.62 1.18
CA VAL A 642 24.31 17.85 2.34
C VAL A 642 22.93 17.26 2.15
N ALA A 643 22.22 17.00 3.25
CA ALA A 643 20.80 16.67 3.23
C ALA A 643 20.01 17.73 2.43
N ILE A 644 19.13 17.28 1.53
CA ILE A 644 18.44 18.19 0.61
C ILE A 644 17.52 19.18 1.30
N ILE A 645 17.09 18.90 2.54
CA ILE A 645 16.35 19.86 3.38
C ILE A 645 17.15 21.14 3.67
N LYS A 646 18.46 21.18 3.42
CA LYS A 646 19.29 22.40 3.52
C LYS A 646 19.18 23.29 2.28
N HIS A 647 18.65 22.79 1.16
CA HIS A 647 18.50 23.57 -0.07
C HIS A 647 17.29 24.51 0.00
N PRO A 648 17.42 25.79 -0.41
CA PRO A 648 16.33 26.76 -0.30
C PRO A 648 15.05 26.36 -1.02
N ASP A 649 15.15 25.77 -2.21
CA ASP A 649 13.96 25.39 -2.98
C ASP A 649 13.19 24.24 -2.32
N ILE A 650 13.91 23.25 -1.77
CA ILE A 650 13.31 22.15 -0.98
C ILE A 650 12.61 22.71 0.25
N ARG A 651 13.25 23.64 0.98
CA ARG A 651 12.62 24.31 2.13
C ARG A 651 11.36 25.08 1.72
N ARG A 652 11.41 25.82 0.62
CA ARG A 652 10.27 26.56 0.06
C ARG A 652 9.11 25.61 -0.25
N MET A 653 9.38 24.48 -0.92
CA MET A 653 8.36 23.48 -1.24
C MET A 653 7.73 22.88 0.03
N LEU A 654 8.55 22.41 0.97
CA LEU A 654 8.05 21.83 2.23
C LEU A 654 7.27 22.85 3.06
N MET A 655 7.72 24.10 3.11
CA MET A 655 7.00 25.17 3.82
C MET A 655 5.67 25.51 3.15
N THR A 656 5.61 25.46 1.81
CA THR A 656 4.36 25.67 1.08
C THR A 656 3.35 24.59 1.45
N MET A 657 3.75 23.31 1.41
CA MET A 657 2.90 22.19 1.82
C MET A 657 2.39 22.40 3.25
N ARG A 658 3.31 22.61 4.21
CA ARG A 658 2.97 22.81 5.62
C ARG A 658 1.96 23.94 5.82
N SER A 659 2.22 25.10 5.23
CA SER A 659 1.37 26.29 5.39
C SER A 659 -0.05 26.07 4.85
N GLN A 660 -0.20 25.34 3.74
CA GLN A 660 -1.50 25.02 3.16
C GLN A 660 -2.26 24.03 4.04
N ILE A 661 -1.58 23.01 4.55
CA ILE A 661 -2.19 21.99 5.41
C ILE A 661 -2.67 22.62 6.72
N GLU A 662 -1.83 23.42 7.39
CA GLU A 662 -2.20 24.11 8.63
C GLU A 662 -3.39 25.07 8.43
N ALA A 663 -3.43 25.80 7.31
CA ALA A 663 -4.56 26.68 6.97
C ALA A 663 -5.86 25.90 6.67
N GLN A 664 -5.75 24.78 5.94
CA GLN A 664 -6.89 23.90 5.64
C GLN A 664 -7.45 23.26 6.91
N ARG A 665 -6.58 22.81 7.84
CA ARG A 665 -6.97 22.27 9.14
C ARG A 665 -7.75 23.29 9.96
N ALA A 666 -7.22 24.51 10.06
CA ALA A 666 -7.90 25.61 10.74
C ALA A 666 -9.30 25.87 10.15
N LEU A 667 -9.42 25.93 8.82
CA LEU A 667 -10.70 26.15 8.15
C LEU A 667 -11.70 25.00 8.39
N ALA A 668 -11.24 23.75 8.32
CA ALA A 668 -12.07 22.58 8.53
C ALA A 668 -12.63 22.54 9.97
N PHE A 669 -11.78 22.76 10.96
CA PHE A 669 -12.19 22.70 12.37
C PHE A 669 -13.06 23.90 12.75
N TYR A 670 -12.75 25.09 12.23
CA TYR A 670 -13.65 26.24 12.38
C TYR A 670 -15.04 25.93 11.79
N THR A 671 -15.10 25.29 10.63
CA THR A 671 -16.37 24.89 10.01
C THR A 671 -17.11 23.86 10.84
N ALA A 672 -16.42 22.89 11.43
CA ALA A 672 -17.03 21.91 12.33
C ALA A 672 -17.61 22.56 13.59
N ALA A 673 -16.86 23.47 14.22
CA ALA A 673 -17.34 24.26 15.36
C ALA A 673 -18.58 25.11 15.00
N ALA A 674 -18.61 25.69 13.79
CA ALA A 674 -19.77 26.42 13.29
C ALA A 674 -21.00 25.52 13.09
N LEU A 675 -20.82 24.25 12.68
CA LEU A 675 -21.90 23.28 12.59
C LEU A 675 -22.45 22.92 13.98
N ASP A 676 -21.58 22.71 14.96
CA ASP A 676 -21.99 22.44 16.34
C ASP A 676 -22.80 23.60 16.92
N ARG A 677 -22.34 24.84 16.71
CA ARG A 677 -23.08 26.05 17.10
C ARG A 677 -24.41 26.16 16.36
N ALA A 678 -24.44 25.94 15.05
CA ALA A 678 -25.69 26.02 14.29
C ALA A 678 -26.74 25.00 14.76
N SER A 679 -26.29 23.85 15.28
CA SER A 679 -27.16 22.79 15.78
C SER A 679 -27.62 22.99 17.23
N ARG A 680 -26.75 23.53 18.09
CA ARG A 680 -26.95 23.55 19.56
C ARG A 680 -27.00 24.94 20.19
N HIS A 681 -26.68 26.01 19.46
CA HIS A 681 -26.74 27.36 20.04
C HIS A 681 -28.18 27.73 20.38
N PRO A 682 -28.46 28.19 21.61
CA PRO A 682 -29.80 28.54 22.07
C PRO A 682 -30.41 29.74 21.35
#